data_AF-A0AAV0VKD0-F1
#
_entry.id   AF-A0AAV0VKD0-F1
#
_cell.length_a   1.000
_cell.length_b   1.000
_cell.length_c   1.000
_cell.angle_alpha   90.00
_cell.angle_beta   90.00
_cell.angle_gamma   90.00
#
_symmetry.space_group_name_H-M   'P 1'
#
loop_
_entity.id
_entity.type
_entity.pdbx_description
1 polymer ?
#
loop_
_entity_poly.entity_id
_entity_poly.type
_entity_poly.pdbx_seq_one_letter_code
_entity_poly.pdbx_strand_id
1 'polypeptide(L)'
;MIRFDNVADHYVMVYKYEECTNDEKYSNCATCGWNRNGYSNYLKLCSSENTCKDDKSLYLKNNATNQLNEKVAYVTNDCAEINVTAVNPLSGPKTGGTTVTIMVRNHRIFVEDRTLKVTVAGTVCTNPKTSGLETITCTTSQADSVLSGPVLVEYSSLESELKIESSQIFQFCVNPVLDLDQQLGGIASGGTSVPIRGRHFVEPCVVSSVQLYVNLPDGVKQYAYNYCDTPVNDTYMVCRSPRMNNAHWNGNHSMVGRLLNFGLDVMKFTGNQSLNVNGTSLSFYVHPDPVLKDFVIEEGGSLVINGLSLDHVQLNDIVVRFLNSSATGCVVVSVKSNRIVCYPTMTIAPVELHEILVKIGDSLSYTLNNRSPTLIVDPFNLSVSILPSIFPDSNKTSCSDLMTCTKCTIKPMCIWFIQQQTCENRDQFNSSGLIVFRIEECPRFSVVKEYNYGESSVSMKYIVNLSNDLVGFRNYLNDSILYIRFPTRCKYPTRQVNINNNTIISCEFYVKKSDFGYNNPTFTFFTFIIFNDVILRFDNVADHYVTFYEQEECANDEKYKSCATCAWNKDGYSNYLRWCSSNNTCQVRKNLYMTNNGKEQLNIKFVHLTNDCGEINVTAVDPLSGPETGGTTMTITVRNHEILSENRTVIVTIAGTVCVNSRTLGPETITCITTQSNKILSGPILVEYSSTESVLKIESPQIFQFCPNPVLDVAHQLGGIASGGTSVPVRGSHFAEPCVVSSARLYVDMPDDIRIYSDSYCDPPVNDTYMVCRSPKVNVDSVDGDTSVVGQLLNFGLEITFSKEDFSLNQSLSIVVRGPSLRFYVYPDPVLLDFKIDESGSIVIIGVHLQHIQPEDIVIRVMDSPSSVCLVVSVIRDSLVCEPNMSVIVPQLISVTLGNSLVFTVIKRNDDPSKLNGWFLMIIAMITVLVFVCALACCLRIKHQENVSENIRHPPEVSTSTQDIYEHTAL
;
A
#
# COMPACT_ATOMS: atom_id res chain seq x y z
N MET A 1 29.04 27.25 -21.01
CA MET A 1 29.43 26.75 -19.69
C MET A 1 29.55 25.24 -19.81
N ILE A 2 30.75 24.69 -19.65
CA ILE A 2 30.98 23.23 -19.70
C ILE A 2 30.42 22.64 -18.41
N ARG A 3 29.67 21.52 -18.49
CA ARG A 3 29.14 20.81 -17.33
C ARG A 3 29.95 19.54 -17.13
N PHE A 4 30.52 19.36 -15.95
CA PHE A 4 31.19 18.13 -15.52
C PHE A 4 30.19 17.20 -14.81
N ASP A 5 30.42 15.89 -14.91
CA ASP A 5 29.56 14.87 -14.29
C ASP A 5 29.67 14.86 -12.75
N ASN A 6 30.84 15.20 -12.21
CA ASN A 6 31.03 15.45 -10.78
C ASN A 6 31.08 16.97 -10.52
N VAL A 7 30.16 17.46 -9.69
CA VAL A 7 30.09 18.90 -9.34
C VAL A 7 31.35 19.33 -8.57
N ALA A 8 31.99 18.42 -7.82
CA ALA A 8 33.25 18.71 -7.14
C ALA A 8 34.36 19.13 -8.11
N ASP A 9 34.34 18.65 -9.36
CA ASP A 9 35.33 18.98 -10.38
C ASP A 9 35.23 20.45 -10.86
N HIS A 10 34.13 21.16 -10.55
CA HIS A 10 34.01 22.59 -10.84
C HIS A 10 34.75 23.47 -9.82
N TYR A 11 35.19 22.91 -8.69
CA TYR A 11 35.81 23.66 -7.61
C TYR A 11 37.33 23.45 -7.62
N VAL A 12 38.05 24.53 -7.89
CA VAL A 12 39.52 24.55 -7.81
C VAL A 12 39.92 25.21 -6.49
N MET A 13 40.55 24.44 -5.61
CA MET A 13 41.14 24.96 -4.38
C MET A 13 42.53 25.54 -4.69
N VAL A 14 42.73 26.82 -4.37
CA VAL A 14 44.03 27.50 -4.51
C VAL A 14 44.62 27.71 -3.11
N TYR A 15 45.72 27.03 -2.82
CA TYR A 15 46.38 27.08 -1.51
C TYR A 15 47.44 28.18 -1.45
N LYS A 16 47.61 28.78 -0.25
CA LYS A 16 48.59 29.84 -0.01
C LYS A 16 50.01 29.32 0.34
N TYR A 17 50.15 28.02 0.61
CA TYR A 17 51.40 27.36 1.05
C TYR A 17 51.62 26.03 0.30
N GLU A 18 52.85 25.51 0.27
CA GLU A 18 53.20 24.21 -0.37
C GLU A 18 52.32 23.07 0.17
N GLU A 19 51.71 22.30 -0.75
CA GLU A 19 50.75 21.23 -0.47
C GLU A 19 51.37 20.02 0.24
N CYS A 20 50.53 19.26 0.94
CA CYS A 20 50.73 17.83 1.15
C CYS A 20 50.96 17.13 -0.20
N THR A 21 51.66 15.98 -0.20
CA THR A 21 51.80 15.18 -1.43
C THR A 21 50.42 14.80 -1.99
N ASN A 22 50.27 14.65 -3.32
CA ASN A 22 48.97 14.39 -3.97
C ASN A 22 48.20 13.19 -3.37
N ASP A 23 48.93 12.20 -2.84
CA ASP A 23 48.37 11.00 -2.21
C ASP A 23 47.84 11.26 -0.79
N GLU A 24 48.34 12.28 -0.09
CA GLU A 24 47.95 12.62 1.30
C GLU A 24 46.81 13.65 1.36
N LYS A 25 46.57 14.41 0.28
CA LYS A 25 45.59 15.50 0.18
C LYS A 25 44.13 15.07 0.46
N TYR A 26 43.82 13.79 0.21
CA TYR A 26 42.50 13.20 0.44
C TYR A 26 42.49 12.20 1.60
N SER A 27 43.64 11.97 2.24
CA SER A 27 43.70 11.08 3.40
C SER A 27 42.88 11.67 4.56
N ASN A 28 41.96 10.88 5.11
CA ASN A 28 41.09 11.28 6.22
C ASN A 28 40.18 12.51 5.96
N CYS A 29 39.81 12.77 4.69
CA CYS A 29 38.79 13.74 4.31
C CYS A 29 37.67 13.09 3.51
N ALA A 30 36.47 13.66 3.58
CA ALA A 30 35.35 13.36 2.70
C ALA A 30 34.94 14.63 1.95
N THR A 31 34.70 14.50 0.66
CA THR A 31 34.30 15.57 -0.24
C THR A 31 33.03 15.22 -0.98
N CYS A 32 32.13 16.19 -1.16
CA CYS A 32 30.99 16.01 -2.05
C CYS A 32 30.67 17.29 -2.80
N GLY A 33 30.38 17.17 -4.10
CA GLY A 33 29.67 18.17 -4.86
C GLY A 33 28.30 17.67 -5.32
N TRP A 34 27.25 18.48 -5.19
CA TRP A 34 25.90 18.14 -5.67
C TRP A 34 25.12 19.38 -6.11
N ASN A 35 24.12 19.19 -6.98
CA ASN A 35 23.24 20.26 -7.39
C ASN A 35 21.91 20.19 -6.63
N ARG A 36 21.46 21.30 -6.03
CA ARG A 36 20.15 21.38 -5.36
C ARG A 36 19.53 22.76 -5.51
N ASN A 37 18.25 22.81 -5.87
CA ASN A 37 17.47 24.04 -6.03
C ASN A 37 18.13 25.08 -6.97
N GLY A 38 18.84 24.62 -8.01
CA GLY A 38 19.56 25.49 -8.95
C GLY A 38 20.92 26.00 -8.44
N TYR A 39 21.41 25.52 -7.30
CA TYR A 39 22.74 25.80 -6.76
C TYR A 39 23.66 24.59 -6.93
N SER A 40 24.91 24.85 -7.28
CA SER A 40 26.01 23.90 -7.14
C SER A 40 26.58 24.03 -5.72
N ASN A 41 26.61 22.91 -5.01
CA ASN A 41 27.07 22.83 -3.64
C ASN A 41 28.37 22.04 -3.62
N TYR A 42 29.30 22.43 -2.76
CA TYR A 42 30.53 21.71 -2.48
C TYR A 42 30.78 21.67 -0.99
N LEU A 43 31.04 20.48 -0.47
CA LEU A 43 31.36 20.22 0.92
C LEU A 43 32.69 19.46 1.00
N LYS A 44 33.57 19.92 1.89
CA LYS A 44 34.78 19.21 2.31
C LYS A 44 34.81 19.16 3.83
N LEU A 45 35.03 17.96 4.37
CA LEU A 45 35.18 17.71 5.79
C LEU A 45 36.38 16.80 6.02
N CYS A 46 37.27 17.19 6.92
CA CYS A 46 38.49 16.47 7.24
C CYS A 46 38.58 16.17 8.73
N SER A 47 39.10 15.00 9.07
CA SER A 47 39.37 14.59 10.44
C SER A 47 40.52 15.40 11.06
N SER A 48 40.61 15.42 12.39
CA SER A 48 41.76 16.01 13.08
C SER A 48 43.08 15.35 12.71
N GLU A 49 43.05 14.06 12.32
CA GLU A 49 44.20 13.27 11.86
C GLU A 49 44.76 13.74 10.50
N ASN A 50 44.02 14.57 9.75
CA ASN A 50 44.55 15.16 8.54
C ASN A 50 45.67 16.17 8.89
N THR A 51 46.87 15.92 8.37
CA THR A 51 48.12 16.66 8.64
C THR A 51 48.31 17.87 7.72
N CYS A 52 47.39 18.10 6.78
CA CYS A 52 47.46 19.20 5.82
C CYS A 52 47.11 20.54 6.47
N LYS A 53 47.77 21.60 6.00
CA LYS A 53 47.60 22.98 6.47
C LYS A 53 46.49 23.71 5.70
N ASP A 54 45.33 23.07 5.54
CA ASP A 54 44.16 23.65 4.90
C ASP A 54 42.91 23.65 5.79
N ASP A 55 41.85 24.34 5.34
CA ASP A 55 40.61 24.44 6.10
C ASP A 55 39.94 23.06 6.20
N LYS A 56 39.83 22.56 7.45
CA LYS A 56 39.29 21.22 7.73
C LYS A 56 37.79 21.07 7.48
N SER A 57 37.06 22.18 7.35
CA SER A 57 35.64 22.20 7.05
C SER A 57 35.33 23.35 6.10
N LEU A 58 34.79 23.04 4.93
CA LEU A 58 34.40 24.01 3.93
C LEU A 58 33.07 23.62 3.31
N TYR A 59 32.09 24.52 3.34
CA TYR A 59 30.85 24.38 2.60
C TYR A 59 30.63 25.61 1.73
N LEU A 60 30.41 25.38 0.44
CA LEU A 60 30.21 26.41 -0.57
C LEU A 60 28.91 26.13 -1.31
N LYS A 61 28.04 27.14 -1.37
CA LYS A 61 26.81 27.10 -2.17
C LYS A 61 26.88 28.20 -3.22
N ASN A 62 26.81 27.82 -4.49
CA ASN A 62 27.06 28.72 -5.59
C ASN A 62 25.90 28.68 -6.60
N ASN A 63 25.46 29.83 -7.09
CA ASN A 63 24.68 29.94 -8.31
C ASN A 63 25.42 30.83 -9.31
N ALA A 64 24.99 30.85 -10.57
CA ALA A 64 25.69 31.57 -11.65
C ALA A 64 26.00 33.07 -11.39
N THR A 65 25.43 33.67 -10.34
CA THR A 65 25.57 35.08 -9.98
C THR A 65 26.09 35.35 -8.57
N ASN A 66 26.02 34.41 -7.62
CA ASN A 66 26.30 34.61 -6.20
C ASN A 66 26.93 33.36 -5.55
N GLN A 67 28.02 33.57 -4.80
CA GLN A 67 28.61 32.60 -3.89
C GLN A 67 28.15 32.91 -2.46
N LEU A 68 27.49 31.95 -1.82
CA LEU A 68 27.00 32.04 -0.45
C LEU A 68 27.78 31.08 0.45
N ASN A 69 28.34 31.61 1.54
CA ASN A 69 28.89 30.81 2.62
C ASN A 69 27.77 30.53 3.62
N GLU A 70 27.04 29.43 3.40
CA GLU A 70 26.08 28.92 4.38
C GLU A 70 26.81 28.06 5.42
N LYS A 71 26.24 27.93 6.62
CA LYS A 71 26.78 27.07 7.69
C LYS A 71 26.12 25.70 7.75
N VAL A 72 25.03 25.49 7.02
CA VAL A 72 24.24 24.25 7.04
C VAL A 72 24.32 23.57 5.69
N ALA A 73 25.00 22.43 5.64
CA ALA A 73 25.06 21.57 4.47
C ALA A 73 23.97 20.51 4.57
N TYR A 74 23.10 20.42 3.57
CA TYR A 74 22.08 19.36 3.49
C TYR A 74 22.37 18.47 2.29
N VAL A 75 22.68 17.22 2.59
CA VAL A 75 23.16 16.19 1.67
C VAL A 75 22.13 15.08 1.58
N THR A 76 21.77 14.73 0.35
CA THR A 76 20.94 13.58 -0.06
C THR A 76 21.85 12.46 -0.57
N ASN A 77 21.29 11.38 -1.13
CA ASN A 77 22.08 10.26 -1.67
C ASN A 77 22.87 10.58 -2.97
N ASP A 78 22.93 11.85 -3.38
CA ASP A 78 23.70 12.32 -4.54
C ASP A 78 25.22 12.32 -4.28
N CYS A 79 25.63 12.07 -3.04
CA CYS A 79 27.01 12.12 -2.57
C CYS A 79 27.58 10.74 -2.26
N ALA A 80 28.43 10.20 -3.14
CA ALA A 80 29.04 8.88 -2.94
C ALA A 80 29.94 8.76 -1.70
N GLU A 81 30.58 9.85 -1.26
CA GLU A 81 31.44 9.86 -0.06
C GLU A 81 30.72 10.27 1.24
N ILE A 82 29.50 10.82 1.13
CA ILE A 82 28.73 11.39 2.24
C ILE A 82 27.26 10.96 2.07
N ASN A 83 26.94 9.73 2.46
CA ASN A 83 25.58 9.21 2.39
C ASN A 83 25.28 8.20 3.50
N VAL A 84 23.99 7.98 3.74
CA VAL A 84 23.49 6.84 4.50
C VAL A 84 23.45 5.63 3.56
N THR A 85 24.29 4.63 3.80
CA THR A 85 24.45 3.46 2.94
C THR A 85 23.46 2.35 3.28
N ALA A 86 23.08 2.20 4.55
CA ALA A 86 22.15 1.18 5.01
C ALA A 86 21.34 1.66 6.22
N VAL A 87 20.05 1.32 6.27
CA VAL A 87 19.20 1.47 7.46
C VAL A 87 18.57 0.11 7.76
N ASN A 88 18.71 -0.38 8.98
CA ASN A 88 18.19 -1.69 9.36
C ASN A 88 17.73 -1.72 10.84
N PRO A 89 16.47 -2.11 11.14
CA PRO A 89 15.41 -2.44 10.20
C PRO A 89 14.81 -1.18 9.53
N LEU A 90 14.08 -1.36 8.43
CA LEU A 90 13.32 -0.30 7.72
C LEU A 90 11.90 -0.13 8.26
N SER A 91 11.54 -0.83 9.32
CA SER A 91 10.21 -0.77 9.90
C SER A 91 10.23 -0.96 11.42
N GLY A 92 9.26 -0.35 12.11
CA GLY A 92 9.10 -0.47 13.57
C GLY A 92 7.70 -0.04 14.03
N PRO A 93 7.26 -0.31 15.27
CA PRO A 93 5.89 -0.04 15.66
C PRO A 93 5.62 1.46 15.85
N LYS A 94 4.39 1.91 15.60
CA LYS A 94 3.96 3.32 15.82
C LYS A 94 4.31 3.86 17.21
N THR A 95 4.36 3.01 18.23
CA THR A 95 4.72 3.39 19.61
C THR A 95 6.20 3.71 19.81
N GLY A 96 7.06 3.49 18.81
CA GLY A 96 8.51 3.59 18.95
C GLY A 96 9.13 2.36 19.64
N GLY A 97 10.40 2.47 20.03
CA GLY A 97 11.14 1.41 20.72
C GLY A 97 11.98 0.50 19.82
N THR A 98 12.00 0.74 18.50
CA THR A 98 12.85 -0.04 17.58
C THR A 98 14.27 0.51 17.59
N THR A 99 15.25 -0.33 17.91
CA THR A 99 16.66 0.02 17.72
C THR A 99 17.00 -0.09 16.24
N VAL A 100 17.23 1.07 15.61
CA VAL A 100 17.61 1.19 14.21
C VAL A 100 19.11 1.34 14.10
N THR A 101 19.70 0.53 13.24
CA THR A 101 21.11 0.57 12.85
C THR A 101 21.22 1.35 11.55
N ILE A 102 22.04 2.39 11.54
CA ILE A 102 22.22 3.32 10.43
C ILE A 102 23.69 3.30 10.09
N MET A 103 24.02 2.91 8.86
CA MET A 103 25.38 2.97 8.33
C MET A 103 25.55 4.26 7.56
N VAL A 104 26.52 5.08 7.96
CA VAL A 104 26.89 6.33 7.30
C VAL A 104 28.33 6.20 6.84
N ARG A 105 28.55 6.34 5.53
CA ARG A 105 29.91 6.28 4.96
C ARG A 105 30.75 7.41 5.55
N ASN A 106 32.00 7.13 5.91
CA ASN A 106 32.90 8.12 6.52
C ASN A 106 32.39 8.74 7.84
N HIS A 107 31.44 8.12 8.55
CA HIS A 107 30.87 8.60 9.83
C HIS A 107 31.93 9.09 10.83
N ARG A 108 33.05 8.36 10.96
CA ARG A 108 34.17 8.72 11.86
C ARG A 108 34.66 10.15 11.68
N ILE A 109 34.63 10.67 10.46
CA ILE A 109 35.08 12.04 10.12
C ILE A 109 34.04 13.07 10.57
N PHE A 110 32.75 12.73 10.51
CA PHE A 110 31.66 13.67 10.75
C PHE A 110 31.30 13.82 12.23
N VAL A 111 31.53 12.78 13.03
CA VAL A 111 31.21 12.78 14.46
C VAL A 111 32.26 13.49 15.31
N GLU A 112 33.48 13.66 14.79
CA GLU A 112 34.60 14.26 15.51
C GLU A 112 34.30 15.70 15.95
N ASP A 113 34.31 15.95 17.26
CA ASP A 113 33.97 17.24 17.89
C ASP A 113 32.57 17.79 17.50
N ARG A 114 31.65 16.94 17.07
CA ARG A 114 30.27 17.31 16.71
C ARG A 114 29.24 16.56 17.55
N THR A 115 28.10 17.21 17.76
CA THR A 115 26.93 16.58 18.38
C THR A 115 26.13 15.81 17.32
N LEU A 116 25.64 14.63 17.68
CA LEU A 116 24.88 13.75 16.79
C LEU A 116 23.39 13.78 17.17
N LYS A 117 22.54 14.05 16.19
CA LYS A 117 21.08 13.92 16.30
C LYS A 117 20.56 13.11 15.14
N VAL A 118 19.67 12.16 15.43
CA VAL A 118 19.05 11.31 14.41
C VAL A 118 17.55 11.49 14.47
N THR A 119 16.92 11.66 13.31
CA THR A 119 15.47 11.71 13.16
C THR A 119 15.05 10.58 12.23
N VAL A 120 14.08 9.76 12.63
CA VAL A 120 13.55 8.62 11.85
C VAL A 120 12.10 8.92 11.51
N ALA A 121 11.78 8.99 10.22
CA ALA A 121 10.43 9.30 9.72
C ALA A 121 9.81 10.54 10.42
N GLY A 122 10.58 11.62 10.52
CA GLY A 122 10.17 12.88 11.15
C GLY A 122 10.23 12.92 12.69
N THR A 123 10.47 11.81 13.37
CA THR A 123 10.56 11.75 14.84
C THR A 123 12.00 11.66 15.34
N VAL A 124 12.36 12.43 16.38
CA VAL A 124 13.72 12.39 16.93
C VAL A 124 13.95 11.05 17.63
N CYS A 125 15.01 10.37 17.24
CA CYS A 125 15.42 9.09 17.80
C CYS A 125 16.10 9.28 19.16
N THR A 126 15.85 8.37 20.10
CA THR A 126 16.42 8.42 21.46
C THR A 126 17.74 7.67 21.54
N ASN A 127 18.64 8.15 22.42
CA ASN A 127 19.92 7.54 22.75
C ASN A 127 20.76 7.10 21.52
N PRO A 128 21.09 8.02 20.58
CA PRO A 128 22.00 7.68 19.49
C PRO A 128 23.37 7.29 20.06
N LYS A 129 23.84 6.10 19.68
CA LYS A 129 25.14 5.54 20.04
C LYS A 129 25.91 5.25 18.77
N THR A 130 27.17 5.62 18.75
CA THR A 130 28.08 5.33 17.65
C THR A 130 28.84 4.03 17.97
N SER A 131 29.04 3.20 16.95
CA SER A 131 29.76 1.93 17.05
C SER A 131 30.63 1.74 15.81
N GLY A 132 31.91 1.44 15.99
CA GLY A 132 32.84 1.30 14.88
C GLY A 132 33.05 2.59 14.08
N LEU A 133 33.43 2.44 12.81
CA LEU A 133 33.83 3.57 11.94
C LEU A 133 32.67 4.19 11.15
N GLU A 134 31.56 3.46 11.00
CA GLU A 134 30.44 3.83 10.09
C GLU A 134 29.05 3.65 10.70
N THR A 135 28.92 3.10 11.92
CA THR A 135 27.62 2.65 12.44
C THR A 135 27.09 3.58 13.54
N ILE A 136 25.82 3.96 13.39
CA ILE A 136 25.02 4.63 14.40
C ILE A 136 23.88 3.69 14.77
N THR A 137 23.55 3.63 16.05
CA THR A 137 22.36 2.94 16.55
C THR A 137 21.52 3.91 17.34
N CYS A 138 20.21 3.92 17.15
CA CYS A 138 19.32 4.78 17.94
C CYS A 138 17.97 4.08 18.12
N THR A 139 17.18 4.48 19.12
CA THR A 139 15.87 3.88 19.38
C THR A 139 14.74 4.81 18.96
N THR A 140 13.86 4.37 18.05
CA THR A 140 12.76 5.20 17.53
C THR A 140 11.83 5.69 18.63
N SER A 141 11.31 6.90 18.48
CA SER A 141 10.28 7.46 19.35
C SER A 141 8.88 7.10 18.84
N GLN A 142 7.86 7.39 19.63
CA GLN A 142 6.47 7.27 19.20
C GLN A 142 6.19 8.20 18.01
N ALA A 143 5.53 7.65 16.99
CA ALA A 143 5.07 8.37 15.83
C ALA A 143 3.66 8.91 16.04
N ASP A 144 3.49 10.23 15.90
CA ASP A 144 2.20 10.90 16.10
C ASP A 144 1.36 10.86 14.82
N SER A 145 1.84 11.52 13.75
CA SER A 145 1.15 11.71 12.47
C SER A 145 1.88 11.14 11.26
N VAL A 146 3.21 11.29 11.18
CA VAL A 146 4.02 10.80 10.05
C VAL A 146 4.40 9.34 10.29
N LEU A 147 3.82 8.43 9.48
CA LEU A 147 4.06 6.99 9.60
C LEU A 147 5.16 6.48 8.67
N SER A 148 5.67 7.30 7.76
CA SER A 148 6.71 6.90 6.81
C SER A 148 7.60 8.10 6.50
N GLY A 149 8.90 7.87 6.38
CA GLY A 149 9.82 8.93 5.98
C GLY A 149 11.29 8.53 6.08
N PRO A 150 12.21 9.37 5.58
CA PRO A 150 13.63 9.08 5.59
C PRO A 150 14.23 9.14 6.99
N VAL A 151 15.44 8.62 7.12
CA VAL A 151 16.30 8.82 8.27
C VAL A 151 17.20 10.02 8.00
N LEU A 152 17.12 11.02 8.86
CA LEU A 152 17.94 12.22 8.81
C LEU A 152 18.99 12.15 9.93
N VAL A 153 20.26 12.16 9.55
CA VAL A 153 21.41 12.20 10.46
C VAL A 153 21.99 13.61 10.45
N GLU A 154 22.01 14.27 11.60
CA GLU A 154 22.46 15.64 11.80
C GLU A 154 23.72 15.65 12.67
N TYR A 155 24.78 16.28 12.17
CA TYR A 155 26.04 16.53 12.88
C TYR A 155 26.20 18.03 13.06
N SER A 156 26.21 18.50 14.30
CA SER A 156 26.18 19.93 14.62
C SER A 156 27.40 20.33 15.45
N SER A 157 28.09 21.40 15.02
CA SER A 157 29.16 22.08 15.76
C SER A 157 28.82 23.57 15.97
N LEU A 158 29.68 24.32 16.67
CA LEU A 158 29.51 25.77 16.86
C LEU A 158 29.58 26.56 15.53
N GLU A 159 30.23 26.00 14.51
CA GLU A 159 30.55 26.69 13.26
C GLU A 159 29.79 26.16 12.04
N SER A 160 29.37 24.89 12.06
CA SER A 160 28.72 24.23 10.91
C SER A 160 27.77 23.11 11.32
N GLU A 161 26.82 22.81 10.43
CA GLU A 161 25.83 21.75 10.58
C GLU A 161 25.79 20.92 9.29
N LEU A 162 25.88 19.59 9.41
CA LEU A 162 25.74 18.64 8.31
C LEU A 162 24.49 17.80 8.53
N LYS A 163 23.56 17.84 7.58
CA LYS A 163 22.37 16.99 7.53
C LYS A 163 22.51 16.00 6.38
N ILE A 164 22.43 14.71 6.67
CA ILE A 164 22.44 13.63 5.68
C ILE A 164 21.08 12.93 5.71
N GLU A 165 20.37 12.97 4.60
CA GLU A 165 19.08 12.29 4.40
C GLU A 165 19.30 10.94 3.70
N SER A 166 18.70 9.88 4.24
CA SER A 166 18.75 8.55 3.62
C SER A 166 17.81 8.44 2.42
N SER A 167 18.24 7.69 1.40
CA SER A 167 17.34 7.24 0.31
C SER A 167 16.37 6.14 0.76
N GLN A 168 16.75 5.38 1.80
CA GLN A 168 15.90 4.37 2.42
C GLN A 168 14.84 5.04 3.30
N ILE A 169 13.60 4.59 3.18
CA ILE A 169 12.45 5.07 3.94
C ILE A 169 12.19 4.11 5.09
N PHE A 170 12.05 4.66 6.29
CA PHE A 170 11.61 3.92 7.47
C PHE A 170 10.10 4.05 7.62
N GLN A 171 9.41 2.93 7.89
CA GLN A 171 7.95 2.91 8.02
C GLN A 171 7.48 2.39 9.38
N PHE A 172 6.61 3.15 10.03
CA PHE A 172 5.94 2.76 11.24
C PHE A 172 4.77 1.80 10.97
N CYS A 173 4.72 0.68 11.70
CA CYS A 173 3.70 -0.34 11.56
C CYS A 173 2.32 0.19 11.95
N VAL A 174 1.36 -0.03 11.06
CA VAL A 174 -0.07 0.09 11.36
C VAL A 174 -0.51 -1.14 12.16
N ASN A 175 -1.47 -0.96 13.07
CA ASN A 175 -1.98 -2.09 13.85
C ASN A 175 -2.83 -3.02 12.95
N PRO A 176 -2.67 -4.35 13.06
CA PRO A 176 -3.53 -5.29 12.37
C PRO A 176 -4.98 -5.14 12.81
N VAL A 177 -5.89 -5.31 11.85
CA VAL A 177 -7.35 -5.24 12.08
C VAL A 177 -8.00 -6.50 11.51
N LEU A 178 -8.92 -7.07 12.26
CA LEU A 178 -9.71 -8.23 11.83
C LEU A 178 -10.94 -7.77 11.06
N ASP A 179 -11.34 -8.50 10.01
CA ASP A 179 -12.58 -8.18 9.29
C ASP A 179 -13.80 -8.40 10.18
N LEU A 180 -14.87 -7.68 9.86
CA LEU A 180 -16.18 -7.89 10.46
C LEU A 180 -16.82 -9.20 9.96
N ASP A 181 -17.70 -9.78 10.76
CA ASP A 181 -18.58 -10.92 10.41
C ASP A 181 -17.87 -12.25 10.11
N GLN A 182 -16.67 -12.46 10.65
CA GLN A 182 -15.98 -13.75 10.55
C GLN A 182 -16.53 -14.76 11.55
N GLN A 183 -17.13 -15.84 11.06
CA GLN A 183 -17.46 -17.00 11.89
C GLN A 183 -16.25 -17.94 11.95
N LEU A 184 -15.64 -18.01 13.13
CA LEU A 184 -14.50 -18.87 13.42
C LEU A 184 -14.94 -20.03 14.32
N GLY A 185 -14.16 -21.09 14.35
CA GLY A 185 -14.41 -22.17 15.28
C GLY A 185 -13.24 -23.12 15.44
N GLY A 186 -13.26 -23.86 16.54
CA GLY A 186 -12.27 -24.89 16.84
C GLY A 186 -12.88 -25.96 17.74
N ILE A 187 -12.23 -27.12 17.80
CA ILE A 187 -12.65 -28.21 18.68
C ILE A 187 -12.32 -27.90 20.14
N ALA A 188 -13.04 -28.53 21.07
CA ALA A 188 -12.89 -28.28 22.51
C ALA A 188 -11.47 -28.53 23.04
N SER A 189 -10.76 -29.51 22.50
CA SER A 189 -9.37 -29.81 22.85
C SER A 189 -8.35 -28.87 22.20
N GLY A 190 -8.79 -27.95 21.33
CA GLY A 190 -7.93 -26.99 20.62
C GLY A 190 -7.04 -27.62 19.55
N GLY A 191 -6.11 -26.83 19.01
CA GLY A 191 -5.05 -27.31 18.11
C GLY A 191 -5.41 -27.43 16.64
N THR A 192 -6.66 -27.16 16.25
CA THR A 192 -7.11 -27.17 14.85
C THR A 192 -6.83 -25.83 14.18
N SER A 193 -6.68 -25.86 12.85
CA SER A 193 -6.46 -24.66 12.03
C SER A 193 -7.70 -23.76 12.04
N VAL A 194 -7.49 -22.48 12.32
CA VAL A 194 -8.50 -21.42 12.32
C VAL A 194 -8.07 -20.38 11.28
N PRO A 195 -8.76 -20.31 10.12
CA PRO A 195 -8.45 -19.30 9.10
C PRO A 195 -8.94 -17.94 9.56
N ILE A 196 -8.06 -16.94 9.56
CA ILE A 196 -8.35 -15.59 10.03
C ILE A 196 -8.15 -14.62 8.88
N ARG A 197 -9.13 -13.74 8.66
CA ARG A 197 -9.02 -12.65 7.68
C ARG A 197 -8.83 -11.30 8.37
N GLY A 198 -8.36 -10.31 7.64
CA GLY A 198 -8.14 -8.97 8.17
C GLY A 198 -7.39 -8.09 7.20
N ARG A 199 -6.65 -7.15 7.75
CA ARG A 199 -5.78 -6.21 7.03
C ARG A 199 -4.55 -5.86 7.86
N HIS A 200 -3.46 -5.50 7.20
CA HIS A 200 -2.16 -5.19 7.80
C HIS A 200 -1.52 -6.38 8.53
N PHE A 201 -1.61 -7.58 7.94
CA PHE A 201 -0.90 -8.76 8.45
C PHE A 201 0.54 -8.87 7.94
N VAL A 202 0.86 -8.23 6.81
CA VAL A 202 2.16 -8.34 6.12
C VAL A 202 2.80 -6.97 5.92
N GLU A 203 2.02 -5.97 5.51
CA GLU A 203 2.54 -4.63 5.22
C GLU A 203 1.97 -3.58 6.17
N PRO A 204 2.77 -2.59 6.60
CA PRO A 204 4.20 -2.42 6.28
C PRO A 204 5.12 -3.30 7.13
N CYS A 205 4.56 -4.19 7.97
CA CYS A 205 5.32 -5.05 8.88
C CYS A 205 4.74 -6.47 8.91
N VAL A 206 5.61 -7.46 8.72
CA VAL A 206 5.22 -8.87 8.83
C VAL A 206 4.97 -9.21 10.29
N VAL A 207 3.73 -9.60 10.61
CA VAL A 207 3.41 -10.02 11.96
C VAL A 207 3.98 -11.41 12.20
N SER A 208 5.09 -11.50 12.95
CA SER A 208 5.89 -12.72 13.10
C SER A 208 5.55 -13.56 14.33
N SER A 209 4.73 -13.05 15.24
CA SER A 209 4.33 -13.74 16.48
C SER A 209 2.92 -13.33 16.88
N VAL A 210 1.93 -14.08 16.38
CA VAL A 210 0.51 -13.87 16.67
C VAL A 210 -0.02 -15.07 17.41
N GLN A 211 -0.83 -14.87 18.44
CA GLN A 211 -1.51 -15.94 19.15
C GLN A 211 -3.00 -15.67 19.18
N LEU A 212 -3.80 -16.63 18.75
CA LEU A 212 -5.25 -16.54 18.85
C LEU A 212 -5.66 -16.71 20.32
N TYR A 213 -6.53 -15.84 20.80
CA TYR A 213 -7.17 -16.01 22.11
C TYR A 213 -8.69 -15.93 21.99
N VAL A 214 -9.37 -16.53 22.96
CA VAL A 214 -10.82 -16.49 23.10
C VAL A 214 -11.16 -16.06 24.51
N ASN A 215 -12.11 -15.14 24.64
CA ASN A 215 -12.60 -14.69 25.92
C ASN A 215 -13.69 -15.65 26.41
N LEU A 216 -13.46 -16.22 27.59
CA LEU A 216 -14.45 -16.99 28.32
C LEU A 216 -15.52 -16.04 28.93
N PRO A 217 -16.70 -16.56 29.31
CA PRO A 217 -17.77 -15.76 29.92
C PRO A 217 -17.38 -15.01 31.22
N ASP A 218 -16.29 -15.39 31.90
CA ASP A 218 -15.68 -14.67 33.03
C ASP A 218 -15.03 -13.34 32.64
N GLY A 219 -14.70 -13.19 31.37
CA GLY A 219 -13.67 -12.26 30.93
C GLY A 219 -12.24 -12.81 31.00
N VAL A 220 -12.03 -14.09 31.33
CA VAL A 220 -10.71 -14.73 31.27
C VAL A 220 -10.35 -15.04 29.81
N LYS A 221 -9.12 -14.69 29.39
CA LYS A 221 -8.58 -15.01 28.06
C LYS A 221 -7.93 -16.37 28.05
N GLN A 222 -8.36 -17.24 27.14
CA GLN A 222 -7.71 -18.51 26.82
C GLN A 222 -6.91 -18.39 25.53
N TYR A 223 -5.61 -18.65 25.60
CA TYR A 223 -4.67 -18.50 24.50
C TYR A 223 -4.40 -19.83 23.82
N ALA A 224 -4.23 -19.81 22.50
CA ALA A 224 -3.76 -20.95 21.73
C ALA A 224 -2.37 -21.39 22.22
N TYR A 225 -2.06 -22.69 22.19
CA TYR A 225 -0.76 -23.16 22.66
C TYR A 225 0.39 -22.67 21.75
N ASN A 226 0.16 -22.69 20.44
CA ASN A 226 1.12 -22.29 19.41
C ASN A 226 0.75 -20.92 18.81
N TYR A 227 1.76 -20.25 18.26
CA TYR A 227 1.55 -19.07 17.41
C TYR A 227 0.87 -19.45 16.10
N CYS A 228 0.29 -18.46 15.46
CA CYS A 228 -0.25 -18.56 14.12
C CYS A 228 0.88 -18.80 13.11
N ASP A 229 0.53 -19.46 12.01
CA ASP A 229 1.39 -19.62 10.86
C ASP A 229 1.71 -18.22 10.28
N THR A 230 2.88 -18.09 9.63
CA THR A 230 3.24 -16.81 8.97
C THR A 230 2.14 -16.40 7.99
N PRO A 231 1.67 -15.13 8.02
CA PRO A 231 0.58 -14.69 7.14
C PRO A 231 0.86 -15.00 5.67
N VAL A 232 -0.16 -15.51 4.97
CA VAL A 232 -0.03 -15.90 3.55
C VAL A 232 -0.04 -14.66 2.66
N ASN A 233 -0.81 -13.64 3.06
CA ASN A 233 -0.87 -12.33 2.44
C ASN A 233 -1.35 -11.30 3.50
N ASP A 234 -1.44 -10.03 3.11
CA ASP A 234 -1.80 -8.94 4.04
C ASP A 234 -3.19 -9.08 4.69
N THR A 235 -4.04 -9.95 4.13
CA THR A 235 -5.43 -10.13 4.55
C THR A 235 -5.76 -11.51 5.13
N TYR A 236 -4.81 -12.44 5.15
CA TYR A 236 -5.08 -13.84 5.52
C TYR A 236 -3.93 -14.49 6.29
N MET A 237 -4.27 -15.11 7.42
CA MET A 237 -3.37 -15.98 8.18
C MET A 237 -4.13 -17.19 8.73
N VAL A 238 -3.39 -18.21 9.18
CA VAL A 238 -3.97 -19.40 9.83
C VAL A 238 -3.43 -19.51 11.24
N CYS A 239 -4.31 -19.61 12.23
CA CYS A 239 -3.96 -19.79 13.64
C CYS A 239 -4.34 -21.18 14.15
N ARG A 240 -3.89 -21.54 15.36
CA ARG A 240 -4.36 -22.74 16.06
C ARG A 240 -5.46 -22.36 17.06
N SER A 241 -6.49 -23.20 17.18
CA SER A 241 -7.57 -22.99 18.16
C SER A 241 -7.08 -23.20 19.60
N PRO A 242 -7.52 -22.38 20.58
CA PRO A 242 -7.17 -22.60 21.98
C PRO A 242 -7.87 -23.82 22.59
N ARG A 243 -7.27 -24.37 23.65
CA ARG A 243 -7.84 -25.51 24.39
C ARG A 243 -8.92 -25.03 25.34
N MET A 244 -10.14 -25.54 25.19
CA MET A 244 -11.35 -25.16 25.96
C MET A 244 -11.88 -26.26 26.89
N ASN A 245 -11.38 -27.48 26.78
CA ASN A 245 -11.86 -28.64 27.54
C ASN A 245 -11.72 -28.50 29.07
N ASN A 246 -10.71 -27.74 29.54
CA ASN A 246 -10.46 -27.48 30.97
C ASN A 246 -11.00 -26.12 31.46
N ALA A 247 -11.65 -25.34 30.60
CA ALA A 247 -12.24 -24.05 30.97
C ALA A 247 -13.64 -24.27 31.56
N HIS A 248 -13.72 -24.46 32.88
CA HIS A 248 -15.01 -24.56 33.59
C HIS A 248 -15.50 -23.17 34.02
N TRP A 249 -16.66 -22.75 33.51
CA TRP A 249 -17.39 -21.59 34.02
C TRP A 249 -18.51 -22.05 34.94
N ASN A 250 -18.46 -21.63 36.21
CA ASN A 250 -19.42 -22.00 37.25
C ASN A 250 -19.64 -23.52 37.39
N GLY A 251 -18.57 -24.30 37.54
CA GLY A 251 -18.59 -25.68 38.08
C GLY A 251 -19.44 -26.76 37.37
N ASN A 252 -20.26 -26.44 36.36
CA ASN A 252 -21.24 -27.39 35.79
C ASN A 252 -21.67 -27.14 34.32
N HIS A 253 -21.16 -26.12 33.62
CA HIS A 253 -21.54 -25.87 32.22
C HIS A 253 -20.39 -26.06 31.22
N SER A 254 -20.65 -26.85 30.17
CA SER A 254 -19.72 -27.08 29.05
C SER A 254 -19.60 -25.82 28.17
N MET A 255 -18.39 -25.60 27.66
CA MET A 255 -18.10 -24.58 26.65
C MET A 255 -18.45 -25.03 25.23
N VAL A 256 -18.61 -26.34 25.02
CA VAL A 256 -19.01 -26.92 23.74
C VAL A 256 -20.38 -26.41 23.33
N GLY A 257 -20.50 -25.97 22.08
CA GLY A 257 -21.73 -25.44 21.49
C GLY A 257 -21.99 -23.95 21.74
N ARG A 258 -21.02 -23.21 22.33
CA ARG A 258 -21.14 -21.78 22.60
C ARG A 258 -20.42 -20.92 21.55
N LEU A 259 -20.93 -19.70 21.37
CA LEU A 259 -20.27 -18.60 20.66
C LEU A 259 -19.58 -17.69 21.66
N LEU A 260 -18.29 -17.40 21.42
CA LEU A 260 -17.42 -16.63 22.30
C LEU A 260 -16.79 -15.47 21.53
N ASN A 261 -16.33 -14.45 22.27
CA ASN A 261 -15.53 -13.36 21.70
C ASN A 261 -14.10 -13.87 21.48
N PHE A 262 -13.47 -13.49 20.38
CA PHE A 262 -12.07 -13.83 20.12
C PHE A 262 -11.24 -12.60 19.81
N GLY A 263 -9.93 -12.78 19.75
CA GLY A 263 -9.01 -11.78 19.26
C GLY A 263 -7.62 -12.36 19.04
N LEU A 264 -6.72 -11.51 18.59
CA LEU A 264 -5.31 -11.84 18.39
C LEU A 264 -4.46 -11.12 19.41
N ASP A 265 -3.55 -11.84 20.03
CA ASP A 265 -2.44 -11.24 20.75
C ASP A 265 -1.23 -11.19 19.82
N VAL A 266 -0.85 -9.98 19.45
CA VAL A 266 0.23 -9.72 18.49
C VAL A 266 1.45 -9.25 19.28
N MET A 267 2.47 -10.09 19.34
CA MET A 267 3.75 -9.67 19.91
C MET A 267 4.51 -8.82 18.90
N LYS A 268 4.82 -7.57 19.29
CA LYS A 268 5.63 -6.66 18.48
C LYS A 268 7.13 -6.86 18.77
N PHE A 269 7.93 -6.66 17.72
CA PHE A 269 9.40 -6.77 17.67
C PHE A 269 10.12 -6.23 18.92
N THR A 270 11.20 -6.92 19.32
CA THR A 270 12.20 -6.56 20.34
C THR A 270 11.67 -5.68 21.49
N GLY A 271 10.87 -6.29 22.38
CA GLY A 271 10.38 -5.60 23.59
C GLY A 271 9.27 -6.29 24.40
N ASN A 272 8.85 -7.52 24.08
CA ASN A 272 7.77 -8.24 24.79
C ASN A 272 6.45 -7.44 24.98
N GLN A 273 6.14 -6.49 24.09
CA GLN A 273 4.90 -5.72 24.18
C GLN A 273 3.80 -6.37 23.33
N SER A 274 2.77 -6.87 24.02
CA SER A 274 1.58 -7.50 23.46
C SER A 274 0.55 -6.47 22.98
N LEU A 275 0.13 -6.54 21.72
CA LEU A 275 -1.01 -5.80 21.18
C LEU A 275 -2.22 -6.73 21.06
N ASN A 276 -3.26 -6.45 21.85
CA ASN A 276 -4.54 -7.14 21.72
C ASN A 276 -5.37 -6.53 20.59
N VAL A 277 -5.66 -7.32 19.56
CA VAL A 277 -6.62 -7.01 18.51
C VAL A 277 -7.90 -7.77 18.79
N ASN A 278 -9.02 -7.06 18.98
CA ASN A 278 -10.30 -7.70 19.22
C ASN A 278 -10.96 -8.06 17.90
N GLY A 279 -11.52 -9.27 17.82
CA GLY A 279 -12.34 -9.71 16.70
C GLY A 279 -13.82 -9.33 16.87
N THR A 280 -14.65 -9.79 15.95
CA THR A 280 -16.10 -9.63 16.03
C THR A 280 -16.66 -10.33 17.28
N SER A 281 -17.56 -9.63 17.99
CA SER A 281 -18.21 -10.19 19.18
C SER A 281 -18.99 -11.46 18.84
N LEU A 282 -18.95 -12.45 19.74
CA LEU A 282 -19.70 -13.71 19.69
C LEU A 282 -19.60 -14.48 18.37
N SER A 283 -18.39 -14.57 17.82
CA SER A 283 -18.17 -15.15 16.50
C SER A 283 -17.21 -16.36 16.48
N PHE A 284 -16.72 -16.80 17.64
CA PHE A 284 -15.92 -18.03 17.77
C PHE A 284 -16.76 -19.18 18.35
N TYR A 285 -17.01 -20.22 17.56
CA TYR A 285 -17.80 -21.39 17.97
C TYR A 285 -16.92 -22.55 18.46
N VAL A 286 -17.28 -23.11 19.62
CA VAL A 286 -16.56 -24.26 20.19
C VAL A 286 -17.25 -25.57 19.78
N HIS A 287 -16.63 -26.31 18.86
CA HIS A 287 -17.13 -27.60 18.39
C HIS A 287 -16.79 -28.75 19.36
N PRO A 288 -17.59 -29.82 19.40
CA PRO A 288 -17.24 -31.03 20.16
C PRO A 288 -15.98 -31.68 19.59
N ASP A 289 -15.21 -32.35 20.45
CA ASP A 289 -14.04 -33.10 20.00
C ASP A 289 -14.45 -34.27 19.08
N PRO A 290 -13.72 -34.49 17.98
CA PRO A 290 -13.94 -35.65 17.12
C PRO A 290 -13.70 -36.94 17.90
N VAL A 291 -14.45 -37.98 17.59
CA VAL A 291 -14.27 -39.30 18.21
C VAL A 291 -14.02 -40.32 17.12
N LEU A 292 -12.79 -40.85 17.05
CA LEU A 292 -12.43 -41.91 16.11
C LEU A 292 -12.66 -43.29 16.74
N LYS A 293 -13.17 -44.24 15.96
CA LYS A 293 -13.57 -45.57 16.45
C LYS A 293 -12.65 -46.68 15.95
N ASP A 294 -12.58 -46.83 14.63
CA ASP A 294 -11.85 -47.90 13.95
C ASP A 294 -11.48 -47.46 12.52
N PHE A 295 -10.73 -48.29 11.82
CA PHE A 295 -10.49 -48.11 10.40
C PHE A 295 -10.68 -49.42 9.62
N VAL A 296 -11.02 -49.26 8.33
CA VAL A 296 -11.20 -50.35 7.36
C VAL A 296 -10.39 -50.03 6.11
N ILE A 297 -9.83 -51.06 5.50
CA ILE A 297 -9.16 -51.00 4.19
C ILE A 297 -10.19 -51.50 3.17
N GLU A 298 -10.62 -50.64 2.25
CA GLU A 298 -11.55 -51.01 1.18
C GLU A 298 -10.82 -51.78 0.06
N GLU A 299 -11.56 -52.50 -0.78
CA GLU A 299 -11.01 -53.29 -1.90
C GLU A 299 -10.14 -52.48 -2.88
N GLY A 300 -10.36 -51.15 -2.94
CA GLY A 300 -9.56 -50.21 -3.73
C GLY A 300 -8.27 -49.71 -3.07
N GLY A 301 -7.92 -50.21 -1.87
CA GLY A 301 -6.71 -49.81 -1.13
C GLY A 301 -6.84 -48.48 -0.36
N SER A 302 -7.99 -47.82 -0.40
CA SER A 302 -8.33 -46.67 0.45
C SER A 302 -8.48 -47.10 1.91
N LEU A 303 -7.96 -46.27 2.82
CA LEU A 303 -8.15 -46.44 4.24
C LEU A 303 -9.26 -45.48 4.71
N VAL A 304 -10.32 -46.06 5.26
CA VAL A 304 -11.48 -45.34 5.78
C VAL A 304 -11.47 -45.41 7.29
N ILE A 305 -11.27 -44.26 7.94
CA ILE A 305 -11.30 -44.10 9.39
C ILE A 305 -12.70 -43.67 9.79
N ASN A 306 -13.38 -44.47 10.60
CA ASN A 306 -14.73 -44.14 11.07
C ASN A 306 -14.66 -43.27 12.32
N GLY A 307 -15.51 -42.26 12.37
CA GLY A 307 -15.58 -41.36 13.51
C GLY A 307 -16.90 -40.60 13.62
N LEU A 308 -16.94 -39.64 14.53
CA LEU A 308 -18.05 -38.72 14.76
C LEU A 308 -17.49 -37.30 14.96
N SER A 309 -18.31 -36.28 14.67
CA SER A 309 -17.96 -34.85 14.86
C SER A 309 -16.73 -34.40 14.07
N LEU A 310 -16.61 -34.86 12.82
CA LEU A 310 -15.46 -34.61 11.95
C LEU A 310 -15.66 -33.46 10.94
N ASP A 311 -16.88 -32.95 10.81
CA ASP A 311 -17.29 -31.93 9.84
C ASP A 311 -16.64 -30.56 10.02
N HIS A 312 -16.02 -30.31 11.18
CA HIS A 312 -15.34 -29.06 11.50
C HIS A 312 -13.81 -29.21 11.56
N VAL A 313 -13.28 -30.36 11.14
CA VAL A 313 -11.84 -30.65 11.10
C VAL A 313 -11.35 -30.48 9.67
N GLN A 314 -10.32 -29.65 9.47
CA GLN A 314 -9.73 -29.45 8.15
C GLN A 314 -8.83 -30.62 7.75
N LEU A 315 -8.75 -30.89 6.44
CA LEU A 315 -7.90 -31.94 5.86
C LEU A 315 -6.44 -31.87 6.34
N ASN A 316 -5.90 -30.65 6.47
CA ASN A 316 -4.51 -30.40 6.83
C ASN A 316 -4.21 -30.57 8.32
N ASP A 317 -5.25 -30.61 9.17
CA ASP A 317 -5.10 -30.87 10.61
C ASP A 317 -4.96 -32.36 10.91
N ILE A 318 -5.19 -33.25 9.95
CA ILE A 318 -5.20 -34.70 10.18
C ILE A 318 -3.89 -35.31 9.68
N VAL A 319 -3.17 -35.97 10.58
CA VAL A 319 -1.95 -36.72 10.26
C VAL A 319 -2.16 -38.17 10.63
N VAL A 320 -2.04 -39.06 9.65
CA VAL A 320 -2.15 -40.51 9.86
C VAL A 320 -0.79 -41.15 9.65
N ARG A 321 -0.31 -41.89 10.65
CA ARG A 321 0.94 -42.64 10.62
C ARG A 321 0.67 -44.12 10.84
N PHE A 322 1.48 -44.95 10.20
CA PHE A 322 1.43 -46.39 10.35
C PHE A 322 2.50 -46.84 11.32
N LEU A 323 2.13 -47.69 12.30
CA LEU A 323 3.05 -48.08 13.38
C LEU A 323 3.87 -49.33 13.04
N ASN A 324 3.41 -50.17 12.10
CA ASN A 324 4.02 -51.47 11.76
C ASN A 324 4.15 -51.72 10.23
N SER A 325 4.43 -50.69 9.43
CA SER A 325 4.55 -50.80 7.96
C SER A 325 5.78 -50.05 7.43
N SER A 326 6.28 -50.43 6.25
CA SER A 326 7.29 -49.68 5.50
C SER A 326 6.78 -48.33 4.98
N ALA A 327 5.46 -48.17 4.87
CA ALA A 327 4.81 -46.90 4.52
C ALA A 327 4.75 -45.96 5.73
N THR A 328 5.06 -44.69 5.53
CA THR A 328 5.17 -43.68 6.61
C THR A 328 3.83 -43.11 7.05
N GLY A 329 2.75 -43.31 6.29
CA GLY A 329 1.40 -42.80 6.57
C GLY A 329 0.46 -42.83 5.37
N CYS A 330 -0.66 -42.11 5.45
CA CYS A 330 -1.58 -41.90 4.32
C CYS A 330 -1.91 -40.42 4.08
N VAL A 331 -2.20 -40.09 2.82
CA VAL A 331 -2.67 -38.78 2.40
C VAL A 331 -4.18 -38.70 2.61
N VAL A 332 -4.62 -37.84 3.53
CA VAL A 332 -6.05 -37.60 3.75
C VAL A 332 -6.63 -36.84 2.55
N VAL A 333 -7.69 -37.35 1.95
CA VAL A 333 -8.33 -36.77 0.75
C VAL A 333 -9.74 -36.30 1.01
N SER A 334 -10.42 -36.84 2.03
CA SER A 334 -11.77 -36.45 2.36
C SER A 334 -12.01 -36.54 3.86
N VAL A 335 -12.67 -35.51 4.41
CA VAL A 335 -13.19 -35.51 5.77
C VAL A 335 -14.69 -35.24 5.66
N LYS A 336 -15.51 -36.17 6.15
CA LYS A 336 -16.96 -36.03 6.29
C LYS A 336 -17.31 -36.16 7.76
N SER A 337 -18.51 -35.74 8.14
CA SER A 337 -19.02 -35.76 9.52
C SER A 337 -18.83 -37.08 10.27
N ASN A 338 -18.78 -38.22 9.57
CA ASN A 338 -18.64 -39.55 10.17
C ASN A 338 -17.44 -40.40 9.68
N ARG A 339 -16.61 -39.89 8.77
CA ARG A 339 -15.47 -40.65 8.23
C ARG A 339 -14.37 -39.79 7.64
N ILE A 340 -13.14 -40.27 7.75
CA ILE A 340 -11.97 -39.73 7.07
C ILE A 340 -11.54 -40.77 6.04
N VAL A 341 -11.30 -40.34 4.80
CA VAL A 341 -10.74 -41.19 3.74
C VAL A 341 -9.32 -40.73 3.47
N CYS A 342 -8.38 -41.68 3.52
CA CYS A 342 -7.00 -41.42 3.15
C CYS A 342 -6.44 -42.53 2.26
N TYR A 343 -5.51 -42.16 1.37
CA TYR A 343 -4.81 -43.11 0.52
C TYR A 343 -3.39 -43.36 1.04
N PRO A 344 -3.01 -44.62 1.29
CA PRO A 344 -1.64 -44.99 1.66
C PRO A 344 -0.59 -44.45 0.68
N THR A 345 0.58 -44.04 1.18
CA THR A 345 1.71 -43.58 0.34
C THR A 345 2.37 -44.71 -0.45
N MET A 346 2.11 -45.97 -0.09
CA MET A 346 2.50 -47.18 -0.82
C MET A 346 1.36 -48.20 -0.76
N THR A 347 1.31 -49.17 -1.66
CA THR A 347 0.34 -50.27 -1.60
C THR A 347 0.53 -51.10 -0.32
N ILE A 348 -0.55 -51.27 0.46
CA ILE A 348 -0.53 -52.02 1.73
C ILE A 348 -1.40 -53.27 1.57
N ALA A 349 -0.83 -54.44 1.87
CA ALA A 349 -1.63 -55.66 1.95
C ALA A 349 -2.52 -55.61 3.22
N PRO A 350 -3.82 -55.97 3.14
CA PRO A 350 -4.77 -55.88 4.27
C PRO A 350 -4.32 -56.61 5.55
N VAL A 351 -3.41 -57.58 5.42
CA VAL A 351 -2.90 -58.45 6.49
C VAL A 351 -1.75 -57.82 7.28
N GLU A 352 -1.12 -56.75 6.80
CA GLU A 352 0.08 -56.18 7.43
C GLU A 352 -0.22 -55.02 8.39
N LEU A 353 -1.24 -54.21 8.11
CA LEU A 353 -1.53 -52.99 8.89
C LEU A 353 -2.57 -53.26 10.00
N HIS A 354 -2.08 -53.50 11.22
CA HIS A 354 -2.92 -53.80 12.39
C HIS A 354 -3.36 -52.55 13.15
N GLU A 355 -2.51 -51.54 13.20
CA GLU A 355 -2.67 -50.36 14.05
C GLU A 355 -2.17 -49.10 13.34
N ILE A 356 -2.94 -48.02 13.46
CA ILE A 356 -2.59 -46.69 12.94
C ILE A 356 -2.66 -45.65 14.06
N LEU A 357 -1.82 -44.63 13.94
CA LEU A 357 -1.85 -43.44 14.78
C LEU A 357 -2.44 -42.28 13.99
N VAL A 358 -3.57 -41.74 14.45
CA VAL A 358 -4.23 -40.57 13.86
C VAL A 358 -4.12 -39.40 14.81
N LYS A 359 -3.47 -38.32 14.37
CA LYS A 359 -3.44 -37.04 15.08
C LYS A 359 -4.39 -36.06 14.41
N ILE A 360 -5.16 -35.33 15.22
CA ILE A 360 -6.01 -34.24 14.77
C ILE A 360 -5.56 -32.96 15.48
N GLY A 361 -5.12 -31.98 14.68
CA GLY A 361 -4.40 -30.82 15.18
C GLY A 361 -3.12 -31.24 15.91
N ASP A 362 -2.73 -30.44 16.89
CA ASP A 362 -1.61 -30.75 17.81
C ASP A 362 -2.07 -31.36 19.15
N SER A 363 -3.38 -31.51 19.35
CA SER A 363 -3.96 -31.74 20.67
C SER A 363 -4.62 -33.11 20.84
N LEU A 364 -5.08 -33.74 19.76
CA LEU A 364 -5.72 -35.05 19.80
C LEU A 364 -4.88 -36.11 19.10
N SER A 365 -4.82 -37.30 19.70
CA SER A 365 -4.10 -38.45 19.18
C SER A 365 -4.90 -39.71 19.48
N TYR A 366 -5.16 -40.51 18.45
CA TYR A 366 -5.92 -41.75 18.51
C TYR A 366 -5.07 -42.89 17.97
N THR A 367 -5.08 -44.00 18.68
CA THR A 367 -4.53 -45.26 18.18
C THR A 367 -5.71 -46.16 17.81
N LEU A 368 -5.78 -46.55 16.55
CA LEU A 368 -6.94 -47.26 16.00
C LEU A 368 -6.51 -48.63 15.48
N ASN A 369 -7.36 -49.62 15.70
CA ASN A 369 -7.16 -50.99 15.25
C ASN A 369 -7.93 -51.26 13.95
N ASN A 370 -7.36 -52.12 13.12
CA ASN A 370 -7.96 -52.57 11.88
C ASN A 370 -9.21 -53.42 12.16
N ARG A 371 -10.35 -53.05 11.59
CA ARG A 371 -11.60 -53.82 11.63
C ARG A 371 -12.07 -54.27 10.26
N SER A 372 -11.16 -54.30 9.28
CA SER A 372 -11.47 -54.83 7.96
C SER A 372 -12.00 -56.27 8.11
N PRO A 373 -13.15 -56.61 7.49
CA PRO A 373 -13.65 -57.97 7.52
C PRO A 373 -12.57 -58.89 6.94
N THR A 374 -12.23 -59.96 7.66
CA THR A 374 -11.34 -61.00 7.14
C THR A 374 -12.00 -61.59 5.90
N LEU A 375 -11.28 -61.56 4.78
CA LEU A 375 -11.76 -62.05 3.48
C LEU A 375 -12.16 -63.53 3.61
N ILE A 376 -13.47 -63.80 3.63
CA ILE A 376 -14.01 -65.08 3.15
C ILE A 376 -14.09 -64.92 1.64
N VAL A 377 -13.19 -65.59 0.94
CA VAL A 377 -13.19 -65.65 -0.53
C VAL A 377 -14.43 -66.44 -0.96
N ASP A 378 -15.35 -65.79 -1.67
CA ASP A 378 -16.31 -66.46 -2.53
C ASP A 378 -16.34 -65.75 -3.91
N PRO A 379 -16.27 -66.48 -5.04
CA PRO A 379 -15.84 -65.89 -6.31
C PRO A 379 -17.03 -65.61 -7.22
N PHE A 380 -17.70 -64.46 -7.11
CA PHE A 380 -18.56 -63.97 -8.19
C PHE A 380 -18.59 -62.44 -8.27
N ASN A 381 -18.06 -61.94 -9.39
CA ASN A 381 -18.14 -60.54 -9.84
C ASN A 381 -19.59 -60.03 -9.89
N LEU A 382 -19.81 -58.76 -9.55
CA LEU A 382 -20.27 -57.77 -10.54
C LEU A 382 -20.11 -56.32 -10.05
N SER A 383 -19.68 -55.49 -11.00
CA SER A 383 -19.43 -54.04 -11.00
C SER A 383 -20.51 -53.15 -10.38
N VAL A 384 -20.08 -52.04 -9.76
CA VAL A 384 -20.92 -50.84 -9.56
C VAL A 384 -20.19 -49.58 -10.04
N SER A 385 -21.00 -48.72 -10.66
CA SER A 385 -20.78 -47.53 -11.46
C SER A 385 -19.97 -46.39 -10.83
N ILE A 386 -19.09 -45.83 -11.64
CA ILE A 386 -18.56 -44.47 -11.52
C ILE A 386 -19.73 -43.49 -11.74
N LEU A 387 -20.03 -42.66 -10.75
CA LEU A 387 -20.83 -41.44 -10.95
C LEU A 387 -19.87 -40.24 -10.96
N PRO A 388 -19.97 -39.29 -11.91
CA PRO A 388 -19.07 -38.15 -11.97
C PRO A 388 -19.43 -37.14 -10.88
N SER A 389 -18.45 -36.74 -10.09
CA SER A 389 -18.56 -35.60 -9.19
C SER A 389 -18.62 -34.32 -10.01
N ILE A 390 -19.82 -33.74 -10.11
CA ILE A 390 -20.00 -32.33 -10.45
C ILE A 390 -19.82 -31.56 -9.14
N PHE A 391 -18.74 -30.78 -9.05
CA PHE A 391 -18.67 -29.62 -8.17
C PHE A 391 -18.34 -28.37 -9.01
N PRO A 392 -18.87 -27.20 -8.64
CA PRO A 392 -18.76 -25.98 -9.42
C PRO A 392 -17.36 -25.38 -9.31
N ASP A 393 -16.94 -24.71 -10.39
CA ASP A 393 -15.67 -24.03 -10.58
C ASP A 393 -15.18 -23.23 -9.34
N SER A 394 -14.34 -23.86 -8.53
CA SER A 394 -13.25 -23.13 -7.87
C SER A 394 -12.13 -23.03 -8.89
N ASN A 395 -11.71 -21.81 -9.25
CA ASN A 395 -10.56 -21.52 -10.12
C ASN A 395 -9.54 -22.66 -10.09
N LYS A 396 -9.48 -23.46 -11.18
CA LYS A 396 -8.54 -24.57 -11.34
C LYS A 396 -7.16 -24.10 -10.89
N THR A 397 -6.75 -24.53 -9.71
CA THR A 397 -5.42 -24.19 -9.22
C THR A 397 -4.46 -25.06 -10.02
N SER A 398 -3.76 -24.46 -10.99
CA SER A 398 -2.77 -25.18 -11.78
C SER A 398 -1.58 -25.49 -10.88
N CYS A 399 -1.46 -26.75 -10.45
CA CYS A 399 -0.28 -27.27 -9.77
C CYS A 399 0.85 -27.58 -10.77
N SER A 400 0.49 -27.93 -12.01
CA SER A 400 1.42 -28.41 -13.05
C SER A 400 2.48 -27.39 -13.45
N ASP A 401 2.25 -26.10 -13.22
CA ASP A 401 3.21 -25.03 -13.52
C ASP A 401 4.31 -24.88 -12.43
N LEU A 402 4.15 -25.57 -11.29
CA LEU A 402 5.09 -25.52 -10.17
C LEU A 402 6.19 -26.56 -10.36
N MET A 403 7.36 -26.09 -10.76
CA MET A 403 8.48 -26.94 -11.21
C MET A 403 9.49 -27.26 -10.10
N THR A 404 9.21 -26.95 -8.84
CA THR A 404 10.09 -27.30 -7.70
C THR A 404 9.27 -27.82 -6.53
N CYS A 405 9.86 -28.68 -5.70
CA CYS A 405 9.18 -29.27 -4.55
C CYS A 405 8.67 -28.21 -3.58
N THR A 406 9.50 -27.22 -3.25
CA THR A 406 9.13 -26.14 -2.33
C THR A 406 7.96 -25.32 -2.85
N LYS A 407 7.99 -24.89 -4.12
CA LYS A 407 6.89 -24.13 -4.73
C LYS A 407 5.60 -24.95 -4.80
N CYS A 408 5.72 -26.26 -5.06
CA CYS A 408 4.59 -27.17 -5.11
C CYS A 408 3.90 -27.29 -3.75
N THR A 409 4.67 -27.59 -2.70
CA THR A 409 4.16 -27.88 -1.35
C THR A 409 3.63 -26.66 -0.58
N ILE A 410 3.93 -25.44 -1.03
CA ILE A 410 3.29 -24.21 -0.51
C ILE A 410 1.79 -24.18 -0.85
N LYS A 411 1.38 -24.75 -1.99
CA LYS A 411 -0.02 -24.76 -2.38
C LYS A 411 -0.76 -25.96 -1.76
N PRO A 412 -1.85 -25.76 -1.00
CA PRO A 412 -2.48 -26.81 -0.19
C PRO A 412 -3.11 -27.96 -1.00
N MET A 413 -3.42 -27.75 -2.28
CA MET A 413 -4.01 -28.74 -3.18
C MET A 413 -2.98 -29.47 -4.06
N CYS A 414 -1.69 -29.17 -3.90
CA CYS A 414 -0.63 -29.69 -4.75
C CYS A 414 0.24 -30.73 -4.03
N ILE A 415 0.67 -31.76 -4.75
CA ILE A 415 1.59 -32.80 -4.27
C ILE A 415 2.78 -32.89 -5.22
N TRP A 416 3.97 -32.96 -4.65
CA TRP A 416 5.21 -33.16 -5.41
C TRP A 416 5.53 -34.65 -5.53
N PHE A 417 5.66 -35.12 -6.75
CA PHE A 417 6.06 -36.48 -7.08
C PHE A 417 7.58 -36.53 -7.25
N ILE A 418 8.29 -37.19 -6.34
CA ILE A 418 9.75 -37.19 -6.33
C ILE A 418 10.32 -37.98 -7.51
N GLN A 419 9.70 -39.12 -7.86
CA GLN A 419 10.23 -39.98 -8.92
C GLN A 419 10.03 -39.34 -10.29
N GLN A 420 8.94 -38.61 -10.48
CA GLN A 420 8.56 -37.93 -11.71
C GLN A 420 9.11 -36.49 -11.78
N GLN A 421 9.49 -35.90 -10.65
CA GLN A 421 9.88 -34.49 -10.51
C GLN A 421 8.79 -33.55 -11.08
N THR A 422 7.54 -33.84 -10.75
CA THR A 422 6.34 -33.11 -11.18
C THR A 422 5.48 -32.69 -9.99
N CYS A 423 4.72 -31.60 -10.17
CA CYS A 423 3.72 -31.14 -9.22
C CYS A 423 2.33 -31.37 -9.79
N GLU A 424 1.47 -32.08 -9.06
CA GLU A 424 0.15 -32.47 -9.53
C GLU A 424 -0.92 -32.17 -8.48
N ASN A 425 -2.19 -32.16 -8.91
CA ASN A 425 -3.32 -31.97 -8.01
C ASN A 425 -3.54 -33.20 -7.14
N ARG A 426 -3.87 -32.96 -5.87
CA ARG A 426 -4.15 -34.00 -4.86
C ARG A 426 -5.26 -34.98 -5.27
N ASP A 427 -6.20 -34.53 -6.09
CA ASP A 427 -7.35 -35.32 -6.54
C ASP A 427 -7.02 -36.32 -7.67
N GLN A 428 -5.86 -36.21 -8.31
CA GLN A 428 -5.43 -37.08 -9.43
C GLN A 428 -4.60 -38.29 -8.97
N PHE A 429 -4.54 -38.52 -7.66
CA PHE A 429 -3.65 -39.53 -7.06
C PHE A 429 -4.12 -40.97 -7.35
N ASN A 430 -3.27 -41.73 -8.06
CA ASN A 430 -3.31 -43.19 -8.10
C ASN A 430 -2.14 -43.73 -7.28
N SER A 431 -2.41 -44.70 -6.41
CA SER A 431 -1.47 -45.23 -5.41
C SER A 431 -0.23 -45.89 -6.00
N SER A 432 0.86 -45.14 -6.16
CA SER A 432 2.25 -45.63 -6.26
C SER A 432 3.25 -44.47 -6.43
N GLY A 433 4.09 -44.16 -5.42
CA GLY A 433 5.28 -43.33 -5.62
C GLY A 433 5.82 -42.60 -4.37
N LEU A 434 7.09 -42.18 -4.41
CA LEU A 434 7.66 -41.28 -3.39
C LEU A 434 7.09 -39.87 -3.59
N ILE A 435 6.32 -39.37 -2.62
CA ILE A 435 5.63 -38.07 -2.71
C ILE A 435 5.97 -37.15 -1.53
N VAL A 436 5.81 -35.85 -1.75
CA VAL A 436 6.00 -34.80 -0.76
C VAL A 436 4.81 -33.85 -0.81
N PHE A 437 4.21 -33.56 0.35
CA PHE A 437 3.08 -32.63 0.47
C PHE A 437 3.33 -31.54 1.52
N ARG A 438 4.42 -31.62 2.28
CA ARG A 438 4.89 -30.55 3.19
C ARG A 438 6.24 -30.03 2.76
N ILE A 439 6.48 -28.74 3.00
CA ILE A 439 7.75 -28.11 2.64
C ILE A 439 8.94 -28.69 3.43
N GLU A 440 8.70 -29.16 4.66
CA GLU A 440 9.76 -29.77 5.50
C GLU A 440 10.26 -31.10 4.94
N GLU A 441 9.40 -31.81 4.19
CA GLU A 441 9.69 -33.12 3.58
C GLU A 441 10.43 -32.99 2.24
N CYS A 442 10.55 -31.77 1.69
CA CYS A 442 11.21 -31.55 0.40
C CYS A 442 12.71 -31.82 0.44
N PRO A 443 13.25 -32.63 -0.50
CA PRO A 443 14.68 -32.82 -0.65
C PRO A 443 15.43 -31.49 -0.88
N ARG A 444 16.52 -31.30 -0.13
CA ARG A 444 17.36 -30.10 -0.24
C ARG A 444 18.68 -30.42 -0.91
N PHE A 445 18.91 -29.78 -2.04
CA PHE A 445 20.11 -29.93 -2.84
C PHE A 445 20.99 -28.69 -2.72
N SER A 446 22.30 -28.91 -2.66
CA SER A 446 23.29 -27.85 -2.83
C SER A 446 24.29 -28.24 -3.91
N VAL A 447 24.68 -27.26 -4.72
CA VAL A 447 25.60 -27.46 -5.85
C VAL A 447 26.87 -26.67 -5.62
N VAL A 448 28.01 -27.37 -5.71
CA VAL A 448 29.35 -26.78 -5.62
C VAL A 448 30.06 -27.00 -6.95
N LYS A 449 30.70 -25.94 -7.46
CA LYS A 449 31.42 -25.92 -8.75
C LYS A 449 32.87 -25.54 -8.48
N GLU A 450 33.80 -26.47 -8.67
CA GLU A 450 35.24 -26.25 -8.47
C GLU A 450 35.92 -26.18 -9.84
N TYR A 451 36.57 -25.05 -10.17
CA TYR A 451 37.26 -24.88 -11.45
C TYR A 451 38.75 -25.14 -11.31
N ASN A 452 39.35 -25.72 -12.34
CA ASN A 452 40.79 -25.92 -12.47
C ASN A 452 41.25 -25.53 -13.88
N TYR A 453 42.12 -24.52 -13.94
CA TYR A 453 42.59 -23.87 -15.15
C TYR A 453 43.94 -24.45 -15.59
N GLY A 454 43.89 -25.42 -16.51
CA GLY A 454 45.10 -25.99 -17.13
C GLY A 454 45.62 -25.15 -18.30
N GLU A 455 46.80 -25.52 -18.80
CA GLU A 455 47.44 -24.83 -19.94
C GLU A 455 46.60 -24.91 -21.22
N SER A 456 46.07 -26.08 -21.55
CA SER A 456 45.32 -26.34 -22.81
C SER A 456 43.81 -26.38 -22.64
N SER A 457 43.32 -26.30 -21.40
CA SER A 457 41.91 -26.58 -21.09
C SER A 457 41.47 -26.08 -19.73
N VAL A 458 40.17 -25.89 -19.58
CA VAL A 458 39.55 -25.62 -18.29
C VAL A 458 38.71 -26.84 -17.90
N SER A 459 38.94 -27.33 -16.68
CA SER A 459 38.20 -28.43 -16.08
C SER A 459 37.36 -27.91 -14.91
N MET A 460 36.21 -28.54 -14.68
CA MET A 460 35.26 -28.10 -13.67
C MET A 460 34.62 -29.32 -13.01
N LYS A 461 34.70 -29.42 -11.69
CA LYS A 461 34.10 -30.49 -10.90
C LYS A 461 32.76 -30.05 -10.30
N TYR A 462 31.71 -30.72 -10.71
CA TYR A 462 30.31 -30.46 -10.37
C TYR A 462 29.88 -31.41 -9.28
N ILE A 463 29.60 -30.88 -8.09
CA ILE A 463 29.29 -31.67 -6.90
C ILE A 463 27.88 -31.31 -6.45
N VAL A 464 27.00 -32.31 -6.36
CA VAL A 464 25.63 -32.17 -5.83
C VAL A 464 25.54 -32.90 -4.51
N ASN A 465 25.13 -32.19 -3.47
CA ASN A 465 24.90 -32.75 -2.15
C ASN A 465 23.40 -32.78 -1.83
N LEU A 466 22.95 -33.81 -1.12
CA LEU A 466 21.59 -33.97 -0.60
C LEU A 466 21.63 -33.97 0.93
N SER A 467 20.93 -33.02 1.57
CA SER A 467 20.93 -32.88 3.05
C SER A 467 19.63 -33.30 3.73
N ASN A 468 18.47 -33.08 3.10
CA ASN A 468 17.16 -33.39 3.68
C ASN A 468 16.53 -34.61 3.00
N ASP A 469 16.54 -35.79 3.62
CA ASP A 469 16.05 -37.04 3.02
C ASP A 469 15.02 -37.77 3.90
N LEU A 470 14.00 -37.05 4.34
CA LEU A 470 12.96 -37.58 5.25
C LEU A 470 12.07 -38.66 4.60
N VAL A 471 12.02 -38.69 3.27
CA VAL A 471 11.14 -39.55 2.46
C VAL A 471 11.90 -40.68 1.76
N GLY A 472 13.21 -40.86 2.05
CA GLY A 472 14.00 -41.98 1.54
C GLY A 472 14.36 -41.88 0.05
N PHE A 473 14.44 -40.67 -0.51
CA PHE A 473 14.86 -40.42 -1.89
C PHE A 473 16.29 -40.89 -2.16
N ARG A 474 17.20 -40.82 -1.18
CA ARG A 474 18.58 -41.32 -1.34
C ARG A 474 18.63 -42.81 -1.66
N ASN A 475 17.78 -43.60 -1.01
CA ASN A 475 17.70 -45.04 -1.26
C ASN A 475 17.21 -45.32 -2.69
N TYR A 476 16.23 -44.55 -3.15
CA TYR A 476 15.74 -44.65 -4.52
C TYR A 476 16.80 -44.28 -5.57
N LEU A 477 17.61 -43.24 -5.31
CA LEU A 477 18.71 -42.85 -6.20
C LEU A 477 19.82 -43.91 -6.28
N ASN A 478 20.04 -44.72 -5.24
CA ASN A 478 21.03 -45.79 -5.25
C ASN A 478 20.73 -46.90 -6.26
N ASP A 479 19.44 -47.19 -6.46
CA ASP A 479 18.97 -48.19 -7.41
C ASP A 479 18.73 -47.61 -8.81
N SER A 480 19.00 -46.31 -9.00
CA SER A 480 18.70 -45.56 -10.23
C SER A 480 19.94 -45.33 -11.10
N ILE A 481 19.75 -45.26 -12.42
CA ILE A 481 20.84 -44.94 -13.36
C ILE A 481 20.99 -43.41 -13.43
N LEU A 482 22.06 -42.89 -12.83
CA LEU A 482 22.42 -41.46 -12.88
C LEU A 482 23.38 -41.16 -14.03
N TYR A 483 23.02 -40.22 -14.90
CA TYR A 483 23.90 -39.73 -15.96
C TYR A 483 23.62 -38.28 -16.34
N ILE A 484 24.56 -37.68 -17.09
CA ILE A 484 24.46 -36.30 -17.57
C ILE A 484 24.31 -36.29 -19.09
N ARG A 485 23.37 -35.48 -19.61
CA ARG A 485 23.08 -35.36 -21.06
C ARG A 485 23.86 -34.21 -21.71
N PHE A 486 24.16 -34.34 -23.00
CA PHE A 486 24.82 -33.36 -23.89
C PHE A 486 24.35 -31.90 -23.65
N PRO A 487 25.24 -30.87 -23.71
CA PRO A 487 26.54 -30.81 -24.40
C PRO A 487 27.73 -31.47 -23.71
N THR A 488 27.64 -31.90 -22.46
CA THR A 488 28.82 -32.32 -21.70
C THR A 488 28.79 -33.80 -21.31
N ARG A 489 29.75 -34.57 -21.85
CA ARG A 489 30.02 -35.93 -21.35
C ARG A 489 30.78 -35.81 -20.03
N CYS A 490 30.17 -36.27 -18.94
CA CYS A 490 30.85 -36.41 -17.66
C CYS A 490 31.98 -37.46 -17.81
N LYS A 491 33.23 -37.05 -17.54
CA LYS A 491 34.40 -37.92 -17.72
C LYS A 491 34.49 -39.00 -16.64
N TYR A 492 34.13 -38.64 -15.41
CA TYR A 492 34.16 -39.52 -14.25
C TYR A 492 32.83 -39.43 -13.47
N PRO A 493 31.75 -40.06 -13.95
CA PRO A 493 30.49 -40.07 -13.23
C PRO A 493 30.60 -40.90 -11.96
N THR A 494 30.01 -40.40 -10.88
CA THR A 494 29.81 -41.20 -9.66
C THR A 494 28.86 -42.35 -10.00
N ARG A 495 29.31 -43.60 -9.85
CA ARG A 495 28.50 -44.78 -10.23
C ARG A 495 27.49 -45.20 -9.17
N GLN A 496 27.68 -44.82 -7.89
CA GLN A 496 26.82 -45.17 -6.76
C GLN A 496 26.86 -44.06 -5.69
N VAL A 497 25.71 -43.77 -5.05
CA VAL A 497 25.63 -42.79 -3.96
C VAL A 497 26.20 -43.44 -2.69
N ASN A 498 27.33 -42.94 -2.19
CA ASN A 498 27.90 -43.46 -0.96
C ASN A 498 27.00 -43.10 0.23
N ILE A 499 26.53 -44.10 0.98
CA ILE A 499 25.57 -43.93 2.10
C ILE A 499 26.13 -43.00 3.19
N ASN A 500 27.45 -42.93 3.33
CA ASN A 500 28.14 -42.15 4.36
C ASN A 500 28.52 -40.72 3.92
N ASN A 501 28.26 -40.35 2.65
CA ASN A 501 28.62 -39.03 2.13
C ASN A 501 27.37 -38.28 1.63
N ASN A 502 27.29 -36.99 1.93
CA ASN A 502 26.16 -36.16 1.50
C ASN A 502 26.13 -35.97 -0.02
N THR A 503 27.27 -36.17 -0.69
CA THR A 503 27.40 -36.08 -2.15
C THR A 503 26.67 -37.21 -2.87
N ILE A 504 25.69 -36.84 -3.69
CA ILE A 504 24.93 -37.77 -4.53
C ILE A 504 25.47 -37.82 -5.97
N ILE A 505 26.12 -36.75 -6.43
CA ILE A 505 26.74 -36.67 -7.76
C ILE A 505 28.06 -35.91 -7.65
N SER A 506 29.11 -36.46 -8.21
CA SER A 506 30.35 -35.76 -8.56
C SER A 506 30.67 -36.05 -10.02
N CYS A 507 30.81 -35.00 -10.82
CA CYS A 507 31.12 -35.09 -12.24
C CYS A 507 32.16 -34.07 -12.66
N GLU A 508 33.14 -34.48 -13.45
CA GLU A 508 34.15 -33.58 -14.01
C GLU A 508 33.85 -33.30 -15.49
N PHE A 509 33.77 -32.01 -15.80
CA PHE A 509 33.58 -31.45 -17.13
C PHE A 509 34.86 -30.79 -17.63
N TYR A 510 35.03 -30.75 -18.94
CA TYR A 510 36.24 -30.24 -19.59
C TYR A 510 35.86 -29.49 -20.87
N VAL A 511 36.49 -28.34 -21.08
CA VAL A 511 36.42 -27.54 -22.32
C VAL A 511 37.83 -27.22 -22.77
N LYS A 512 38.15 -27.43 -24.07
CA LYS A 512 39.47 -27.05 -24.61
C LYS A 512 39.54 -25.54 -24.71
N LYS A 513 40.71 -24.96 -24.45
CA LYS A 513 40.87 -23.51 -24.67
C LYS A 513 40.68 -23.11 -26.14
N SER A 514 40.96 -24.03 -27.08
CA SER A 514 40.67 -23.85 -28.51
C SER A 514 39.18 -23.70 -28.86
N ASP A 515 38.29 -24.11 -27.96
CA ASP A 515 36.84 -24.05 -28.18
C ASP A 515 36.26 -22.67 -27.79
N PHE A 516 37.02 -21.85 -27.06
CA PHE A 516 36.68 -20.44 -26.85
C PHE A 516 36.98 -19.65 -28.13
N GLY A 517 36.02 -18.84 -28.57
CA GLY A 517 36.19 -17.99 -29.74
C GLY A 517 36.73 -16.62 -29.35
N TYR A 518 37.46 -15.96 -30.26
CA TYR A 518 37.98 -14.59 -30.07
C TYR A 518 36.90 -13.57 -29.67
N ASN A 519 35.65 -13.80 -30.07
CA ASN A 519 34.49 -12.96 -29.74
C ASN A 519 33.59 -13.53 -28.62
N ASN A 520 33.87 -14.73 -28.10
CA ASN A 520 33.09 -15.42 -27.06
C ASN A 520 34.04 -16.22 -26.14
N PRO A 521 34.73 -15.54 -25.21
CA PRO A 521 35.65 -16.14 -24.22
C PRO A 521 34.94 -16.91 -23.07
N THR A 522 33.63 -17.11 -23.19
CA THR A 522 32.80 -17.81 -22.21
C THR A 522 31.87 -18.80 -22.88
N PHE A 523 31.66 -19.94 -22.22
CA PHE A 523 30.76 -20.98 -22.70
C PHE A 523 29.77 -21.38 -21.60
N THR A 524 28.49 -21.05 -21.78
CA THR A 524 27.42 -21.37 -20.82
C THR A 524 26.49 -22.45 -21.39
N PHE A 525 26.13 -23.44 -20.57
CA PHE A 525 25.17 -24.48 -20.92
C PHE A 525 24.33 -24.89 -19.71
N PHE A 526 23.21 -25.55 -19.98
CA PHE A 526 22.37 -26.17 -18.96
C PHE A 526 22.79 -27.62 -18.74
N THR A 527 23.04 -27.99 -17.49
CA THR A 527 23.41 -29.34 -17.10
C THR A 527 22.16 -30.16 -16.78
N PHE A 528 21.97 -31.25 -17.51
CA PHE A 528 20.87 -32.18 -17.30
C PHE A 528 21.32 -33.31 -16.40
N ILE A 529 20.84 -33.33 -15.16
CA ILE A 529 21.06 -34.45 -14.25
C ILE A 529 19.86 -35.37 -14.39
N ILE A 530 20.08 -36.57 -14.91
CA ILE A 530 19.01 -37.50 -15.23
C ILE A 530 19.16 -38.76 -14.37
N PHE A 531 18.06 -39.18 -13.74
CA PHE A 531 17.91 -40.48 -13.11
C PHE A 531 16.70 -41.20 -13.71
N ASN A 532 16.88 -42.43 -14.20
CA ASN A 532 15.80 -43.21 -14.86
C ASN A 532 14.98 -42.39 -15.88
N ASP A 533 15.67 -41.65 -16.77
CA ASP A 533 15.07 -40.75 -17.77
C ASP A 533 14.30 -39.52 -17.24
N VAL A 534 14.33 -39.24 -15.93
CA VAL A 534 13.73 -38.06 -15.29
C VAL A 534 14.81 -37.04 -14.90
N ILE A 535 14.58 -35.76 -15.21
CA ILE A 535 15.48 -34.67 -14.85
C ILE A 535 15.31 -34.34 -13.35
N LEU A 536 16.39 -34.40 -12.58
CA LEU A 536 16.43 -33.91 -11.20
C LEU A 536 16.25 -32.39 -11.18
N ARG A 537 15.27 -31.88 -10.44
CA ARG A 537 14.96 -30.45 -10.36
C ARG A 537 15.43 -29.85 -9.05
N PHE A 538 16.17 -28.76 -9.14
CA PHE A 538 16.59 -27.98 -7.98
C PHE A 538 15.62 -26.84 -7.65
N ASP A 539 15.54 -26.47 -6.37
CA ASP A 539 14.82 -25.27 -5.93
C ASP A 539 15.40 -24.00 -6.58
N ASN A 540 16.73 -23.92 -6.66
CA ASN A 540 17.45 -22.87 -7.39
C ASN A 540 17.77 -23.33 -8.81
N VAL A 541 17.04 -22.81 -9.79
CA VAL A 541 17.21 -23.17 -11.21
C VAL A 541 18.59 -22.77 -11.75
N ALA A 542 19.22 -21.73 -11.19
CA ALA A 542 20.54 -21.27 -11.61
C ALA A 542 21.63 -22.34 -11.41
N ASP A 543 21.41 -23.29 -10.50
CA ASP A 543 22.36 -24.36 -10.23
C ASP A 543 22.52 -25.33 -11.40
N HIS A 544 21.51 -25.43 -12.28
CA HIS A 544 21.62 -26.17 -13.53
C HIS A 544 22.51 -25.48 -14.57
N TYR A 545 22.68 -24.16 -14.50
CA TYR A 545 23.49 -23.43 -15.48
C TYR A 545 24.95 -23.41 -15.06
N VAL A 546 25.83 -23.80 -15.99
CA VAL A 546 27.28 -23.83 -15.79
C VAL A 546 27.92 -22.93 -16.83
N THR A 547 28.85 -22.07 -16.40
CA THR A 547 29.60 -21.17 -17.28
C THR A 547 31.09 -21.45 -17.15
N PHE A 548 31.73 -21.81 -18.26
CA PHE A 548 33.18 -21.88 -18.37
C PHE A 548 33.73 -20.52 -18.80
N TYR A 549 34.84 -20.13 -18.19
CA TYR A 549 35.62 -18.94 -18.54
C TYR A 549 36.95 -19.39 -19.11
N GLU A 550 37.47 -18.67 -20.10
CA GLU A 550 38.81 -18.92 -20.63
C GLU A 550 39.92 -18.65 -19.60
N GLN A 551 39.73 -17.63 -18.75
CA GLN A 551 40.71 -17.15 -17.77
C GLN A 551 40.22 -17.32 -16.31
N GLU A 552 41.14 -17.69 -15.41
CA GLU A 552 40.87 -17.94 -13.98
C GLU A 552 40.43 -16.68 -13.23
N GLU A 553 40.99 -15.53 -13.56
CA GLU A 553 40.67 -14.25 -12.93
C GLU A 553 39.19 -13.87 -13.07
N CYS A 554 38.50 -14.46 -14.05
CA CYS A 554 37.08 -14.25 -14.30
C CYS A 554 36.17 -15.20 -13.50
N ALA A 555 36.73 -16.17 -12.76
CA ALA A 555 35.98 -17.19 -12.02
C ALA A 555 35.57 -16.75 -10.61
N ASN A 556 36.12 -15.63 -10.11
CA ASN A 556 36.04 -15.23 -8.71
C ASN A 556 34.78 -14.40 -8.40
N ASP A 557 34.02 -14.76 -7.37
CA ASP A 557 32.68 -14.22 -7.06
C ASP A 557 32.65 -12.69 -6.88
N GLU A 558 33.73 -12.09 -6.37
CA GLU A 558 33.82 -10.64 -6.15
C GLU A 558 33.78 -9.79 -7.43
N LYS A 559 34.22 -10.35 -8.58
CA LYS A 559 34.23 -9.66 -9.88
C LYS A 559 32.88 -9.71 -10.61
N TYR A 560 31.96 -10.56 -10.17
CA TYR A 560 30.60 -10.63 -10.74
C TYR A 560 29.63 -9.62 -10.12
N LYS A 561 30.06 -8.83 -9.12
CA LYS A 561 29.25 -7.72 -8.58
C LYS A 561 28.78 -6.72 -9.65
N SER A 562 29.44 -6.69 -10.82
CA SER A 562 29.06 -5.86 -11.98
C SER A 562 28.09 -6.58 -12.95
N CYS A 563 27.50 -7.70 -12.56
CA CYS A 563 26.50 -8.43 -13.35
C CYS A 563 25.23 -8.72 -12.53
N ALA A 564 24.07 -8.61 -13.17
CA ALA A 564 22.80 -9.11 -12.66
C ALA A 564 22.52 -10.49 -13.26
N THR A 565 22.19 -11.48 -12.42
CA THR A 565 21.87 -12.83 -12.87
C THR A 565 20.51 -13.27 -12.38
N CYS A 566 19.82 -14.07 -13.18
CA CYS A 566 18.53 -14.57 -12.78
C CYS A 566 18.23 -15.92 -13.41
N ALA A 567 17.59 -16.80 -12.64
CA ALA A 567 17.05 -18.03 -13.17
C ALA A 567 15.67 -18.30 -12.59
N TRP A 568 14.72 -18.68 -13.45
CA TRP A 568 13.36 -18.96 -13.05
C TRP A 568 12.71 -20.00 -13.96
N ASN A 569 11.64 -20.62 -13.47
CA ASN A 569 10.83 -21.53 -14.27
C ASN A 569 9.55 -20.80 -14.72
N LYS A 570 9.19 -20.89 -16.00
CA LYS A 570 7.95 -20.36 -16.56
C LYS A 570 7.48 -21.20 -17.75
N ASP A 571 6.19 -21.51 -17.82
CA ASP A 571 5.55 -22.26 -18.90
C ASP A 571 6.23 -23.61 -19.23
N GLY A 572 6.78 -24.30 -18.21
CA GLY A 572 7.53 -25.54 -18.39
C GLY A 572 8.99 -25.37 -18.82
N TYR A 573 9.46 -24.14 -19.00
CA TYR A 573 10.85 -23.81 -19.34
C TYR A 573 11.63 -23.35 -18.11
N SER A 574 12.88 -23.78 -18.01
CA SER A 574 13.90 -23.18 -17.16
C SER A 574 14.60 -22.07 -17.96
N ASN A 575 14.64 -20.89 -17.36
CA ASN A 575 15.15 -19.67 -17.97
C ASN A 575 16.36 -19.20 -17.18
N TYR A 576 17.36 -18.67 -17.88
CA TYR A 576 18.54 -18.05 -17.30
C TYR A 576 18.87 -16.77 -18.04
N LEU A 577 18.98 -15.70 -17.28
CA LEU A 577 19.36 -14.37 -17.72
C LEU A 577 20.65 -14.00 -17.01
N ARG A 578 21.60 -13.47 -17.77
CA ARG A 578 22.80 -12.83 -17.24
C ARG A 578 23.04 -11.55 -18.02
N TRP A 579 23.31 -10.50 -17.26
CA TRP A 579 23.58 -9.18 -17.81
C TRP A 579 24.72 -8.54 -17.06
N CYS A 580 25.70 -8.00 -17.77
CA CYS A 580 26.90 -7.44 -17.18
C CYS A 580 27.14 -6.02 -17.68
N SER A 581 27.67 -5.17 -16.79
CA SER A 581 28.09 -3.81 -17.13
C SER A 581 29.25 -3.83 -18.16
N SER A 582 29.38 -2.78 -18.96
CA SER A 582 30.50 -2.59 -19.86
C SER A 582 31.83 -2.36 -19.14
N ASN A 583 31.79 -1.89 -17.90
CA ASN A 583 32.95 -1.74 -17.02
C ASN A 583 33.43 -3.07 -16.43
N ASN A 584 32.77 -4.19 -16.74
CA ASN A 584 33.25 -5.49 -16.31
C ASN A 584 34.60 -5.80 -16.97
N THR A 585 35.64 -5.92 -16.15
CA THR A 585 37.02 -6.24 -16.57
C THR A 585 37.15 -7.65 -17.13
N CYS A 586 36.21 -8.54 -16.83
CA CYS A 586 36.14 -9.85 -17.44
C CYS A 586 35.63 -9.70 -18.87
N GLN A 587 36.39 -10.15 -19.86
CA GLN A 587 35.87 -10.32 -21.21
C GLN A 587 34.84 -11.45 -21.15
N VAL A 588 33.57 -11.12 -20.95
CA VAL A 588 32.45 -12.06 -20.91
C VAL A 588 31.35 -11.58 -21.85
N ARG A 589 30.49 -12.50 -22.27
CA ARG A 589 29.31 -12.12 -23.04
C ARG A 589 28.41 -11.23 -22.18
N LYS A 590 28.25 -9.97 -22.58
CA LYS A 590 27.56 -8.93 -21.78
C LYS A 590 26.09 -9.25 -21.51
N ASN A 591 25.38 -9.80 -22.50
CA ASN A 591 23.99 -10.20 -22.36
C ASN A 591 23.83 -11.65 -22.83
N LEU A 592 23.24 -12.46 -21.97
CA LEU A 592 22.95 -13.85 -22.24
C LEU A 592 21.57 -14.17 -21.70
N TYR A 593 20.68 -14.57 -22.60
CA TYR A 593 19.41 -15.17 -22.22
C TYR A 593 19.28 -16.55 -22.84
N MET A 594 18.99 -17.53 -22.00
CA MET A 594 18.90 -18.93 -22.37
C MET A 594 17.61 -19.50 -21.79
N THR A 595 16.83 -20.15 -22.63
CA THR A 595 15.67 -20.93 -22.19
C THR A 595 15.85 -22.40 -22.55
N ASN A 596 15.33 -23.27 -21.70
CA ASN A 596 15.51 -24.71 -21.80
C ASN A 596 14.26 -25.46 -21.30
N ASN A 597 13.79 -26.45 -22.07
CA ASN A 597 12.63 -27.29 -21.71
C ASN A 597 12.98 -28.78 -21.53
N GLY A 598 14.26 -29.15 -21.40
CA GLY A 598 14.69 -30.54 -21.35
C GLY A 598 15.03 -31.16 -22.71
N LYS A 599 14.62 -30.53 -23.83
CA LYS A 599 14.80 -31.06 -25.20
C LYS A 599 15.59 -30.11 -26.09
N GLU A 600 15.33 -28.81 -26.00
CA GLU A 600 15.94 -27.77 -26.82
C GLU A 600 16.47 -26.63 -25.96
N GLN A 601 17.58 -26.03 -26.39
CA GLN A 601 18.17 -24.84 -25.78
C GLN A 601 18.08 -23.69 -26.78
N LEU A 602 17.34 -22.64 -26.44
CA LEU A 602 17.12 -21.49 -27.32
C LEU A 602 17.77 -20.24 -26.73
N ASN A 603 18.48 -19.49 -27.59
CA ASN A 603 18.96 -18.15 -27.28
C ASN A 603 17.95 -17.15 -27.84
N ILE A 604 17.11 -16.60 -26.96
CA ILE A 604 16.04 -15.67 -27.32
C ILE A 604 16.51 -14.23 -27.04
N LYS A 605 16.03 -13.26 -27.81
CA LYS A 605 16.40 -11.84 -27.68
C LYS A 605 15.44 -11.00 -26.84
N PHE A 606 14.25 -11.54 -26.55
CA PHE A 606 13.20 -10.89 -25.77
C PHE A 606 12.96 -11.64 -24.47
N VAL A 607 12.89 -10.91 -23.35
CA VAL A 607 12.65 -11.44 -22.01
C VAL A 607 11.55 -10.64 -21.34
N HIS A 608 10.61 -11.32 -20.69
CA HIS A 608 9.56 -10.70 -19.88
C HIS A 608 9.56 -11.29 -18.48
N LEU A 609 10.00 -10.48 -17.51
CA LEU A 609 10.05 -10.79 -16.09
C LEU A 609 8.83 -10.23 -15.38
N THR A 610 8.35 -10.97 -14.38
CA THR A 610 7.36 -10.49 -13.42
C THR A 610 8.04 -10.35 -12.06
N ASN A 611 7.63 -11.12 -11.06
CA ASN A 611 8.29 -11.23 -9.75
C ASN A 611 9.07 -12.56 -9.58
N ASP A 612 9.35 -13.25 -10.68
CA ASP A 612 10.04 -14.55 -10.67
C ASP A 612 11.54 -14.43 -10.32
N CYS A 613 12.05 -13.20 -10.21
CA CYS A 613 13.45 -12.87 -10.12
C CYS A 613 13.76 -11.91 -8.96
N GLY A 614 14.54 -12.37 -7.97
CA GLY A 614 14.93 -11.51 -6.83
C GLY A 614 16.03 -10.49 -7.12
N GLU A 615 16.90 -10.75 -8.12
CA GLU A 615 18.01 -9.85 -8.49
C GLU A 615 17.62 -8.78 -9.53
N ILE A 616 16.54 -9.01 -10.29
CA ILE A 616 16.06 -8.13 -11.35
C ILE A 616 14.54 -8.00 -11.19
N ASN A 617 14.13 -6.98 -10.45
CA ASN A 617 12.73 -6.66 -10.21
C ASN A 617 12.53 -5.17 -9.96
N VAL A 618 11.28 -4.73 -10.10
CA VAL A 618 10.82 -3.44 -9.58
C VAL A 618 10.62 -3.61 -8.07
N THR A 619 11.36 -2.85 -7.27
CA THR A 619 11.35 -2.94 -5.80
C THR A 619 10.42 -1.93 -5.17
N ALA A 620 10.23 -0.77 -5.79
CA ALA A 620 9.33 0.26 -5.31
C ALA A 620 8.79 1.12 -6.46
N VAL A 621 7.56 1.61 -6.30
CA VAL A 621 6.90 2.57 -7.19
C VAL A 621 6.21 3.58 -6.32
N ASP A 622 6.42 4.86 -6.63
CA ASP A 622 5.80 5.98 -5.94
C ASP A 622 5.45 7.11 -6.92
N PRO A 623 4.23 7.69 -6.89
CA PRO A 623 3.06 7.26 -6.12
C PRO A 623 2.36 6.04 -6.75
N LEU A 624 1.48 5.37 -5.99
CA LEU A 624 0.65 4.26 -6.50
C LEU A 624 -0.71 4.71 -7.06
N SER A 625 -0.98 6.02 -7.06
CA SER A 625 -2.18 6.59 -7.66
C SER A 625 -1.93 7.98 -8.26
N GLY A 626 -2.80 8.39 -9.19
CA GLY A 626 -2.74 9.69 -9.86
C GLY A 626 -3.94 9.94 -10.77
N PRO A 627 -4.22 11.21 -11.16
CA PRO A 627 -5.39 11.55 -11.96
C PRO A 627 -5.40 10.86 -13.35
N GLU A 628 -6.59 10.47 -13.83
CA GLU A 628 -6.77 9.86 -15.15
C GLU A 628 -6.34 10.77 -16.32
N THR A 629 -6.27 12.09 -16.09
CA THR A 629 -5.74 13.07 -17.05
C THR A 629 -4.22 12.94 -17.27
N GLY A 630 -3.53 12.17 -16.43
CA GLY A 630 -2.07 12.08 -16.43
C GLY A 630 -1.41 13.28 -15.74
N GLY A 631 -0.11 13.46 -15.96
CA GLY A 631 0.72 14.51 -15.35
C GLY A 631 1.32 14.17 -13.99
N THR A 632 1.20 12.91 -13.55
CA THR A 632 1.81 12.44 -12.30
C THR A 632 3.26 12.08 -12.56
N THR A 633 4.20 12.75 -11.88
CA THR A 633 5.59 12.33 -11.83
C THR A 633 5.71 11.08 -10.97
N MET A 634 6.24 10.02 -11.57
CA MET A 634 6.43 8.69 -11.02
C MET A 634 7.91 8.47 -10.76
N THR A 635 8.22 7.86 -9.63
CA THR A 635 9.54 7.38 -9.22
C THR A 635 9.46 5.86 -9.12
N ILE A 636 10.30 5.16 -9.87
CA ILE A 636 10.30 3.71 -9.99
C ILE A 636 11.70 3.21 -9.67
N THR A 637 11.83 2.40 -8.63
CA THR A 637 13.10 1.81 -8.21
C THR A 637 13.20 0.40 -8.77
N VAL A 638 14.28 0.13 -9.51
CA VAL A 638 14.58 -1.15 -10.14
C VAL A 638 15.95 -1.61 -9.65
N ARG A 639 16.01 -2.84 -9.14
CA ARG A 639 17.27 -3.42 -8.68
C ARG A 639 18.22 -3.61 -9.86
N ASN A 640 19.50 -3.25 -9.67
CA ASN A 640 20.54 -3.30 -10.71
C ASN A 640 20.24 -2.44 -11.96
N HIS A 641 19.41 -1.39 -11.84
CA HIS A 641 19.02 -0.53 -12.96
C HIS A 641 20.20 0.02 -13.77
N GLU A 642 21.30 0.44 -13.12
CA GLU A 642 22.51 0.96 -13.77
C GLU A 642 23.05 -0.03 -14.82
N ILE A 643 23.14 -1.31 -14.46
CA ILE A 643 23.62 -2.39 -15.34
C ILE A 643 22.64 -2.63 -16.49
N LEU A 644 21.34 -2.53 -16.23
CA LEU A 644 20.27 -2.82 -17.19
C LEU A 644 20.07 -1.68 -18.20
N SER A 645 20.25 -0.43 -17.78
CA SER A 645 20.03 0.78 -18.59
C SER A 645 21.21 1.17 -19.48
N GLU A 646 22.40 0.62 -19.21
CA GLU A 646 23.62 0.96 -19.93
C GLU A 646 23.50 0.75 -21.46
N ASN A 647 23.72 1.81 -22.23
CA ASN A 647 23.56 1.85 -23.70
C ASN A 647 22.17 1.38 -24.21
N ARG A 648 21.11 1.61 -23.41
CA ARG A 648 19.75 1.17 -23.75
C ARG A 648 18.72 2.26 -23.56
N THR A 649 17.63 2.14 -24.30
CA THR A 649 16.46 2.98 -24.14
C THR A 649 15.56 2.40 -23.07
N VAL A 650 15.16 3.24 -22.11
CA VAL A 650 14.25 2.87 -21.03
C VAL A 650 12.86 3.40 -21.34
N ILE A 651 11.89 2.50 -21.50
CA ILE A 651 10.48 2.82 -21.74
C ILE A 651 9.68 2.34 -20.55
N VAL A 652 8.85 3.23 -19.98
CA VAL A 652 7.97 2.89 -18.85
C VAL A 652 6.53 2.93 -19.33
N THR A 653 5.76 1.91 -18.99
CA THR A 653 4.31 1.83 -19.24
C THR A 653 3.60 1.66 -17.91
N ILE A 654 2.59 2.48 -17.63
CA ILE A 654 1.81 2.44 -16.39
C ILE A 654 0.35 2.15 -16.74
N ALA A 655 -0.19 1.07 -16.16
CA ALA A 655 -1.54 0.58 -16.43
C ALA A 655 -1.85 0.54 -17.94
N GLY A 656 -0.89 0.07 -18.75
CA GLY A 656 -1.01 -0.05 -20.20
C GLY A 656 -0.75 1.24 -21.01
N THR A 657 -0.48 2.38 -20.37
CA THR A 657 -0.22 3.66 -21.05
C THR A 657 1.25 4.06 -20.92
N VAL A 658 1.89 4.45 -22.03
CA VAL A 658 3.33 4.81 -22.03
C VAL A 658 3.53 6.16 -21.34
N CYS A 659 4.46 6.20 -20.38
CA CYS A 659 4.85 7.43 -19.71
C CYS A 659 5.79 8.26 -20.56
N VAL A 660 5.71 9.58 -20.40
CA VAL A 660 6.57 10.53 -21.12
C VAL A 660 7.74 10.95 -20.25
N ASN A 661 8.81 11.43 -20.88
CA ASN A 661 10.01 11.94 -20.21
C ASN A 661 10.65 10.93 -19.25
N SER A 662 10.79 9.66 -19.65
CA SER A 662 11.55 8.67 -18.87
C SER A 662 13.00 9.12 -18.70
N ARG A 663 13.46 9.25 -17.46
CA ARG A 663 14.81 9.67 -17.08
C ARG A 663 15.36 8.78 -15.98
N THR A 664 16.59 8.33 -16.13
CA THR A 664 17.32 7.56 -15.12
C THR A 664 17.91 8.54 -14.09
N LEU A 665 17.61 8.35 -12.81
CA LEU A 665 18.09 9.15 -11.69
C LEU A 665 18.93 8.24 -10.78
N GLY A 666 20.25 8.39 -10.81
CA GLY A 666 21.16 7.53 -10.04
C GLY A 666 21.15 6.06 -10.50
N PRO A 667 21.65 5.14 -9.65
CA PRO A 667 21.94 3.76 -10.06
C PRO A 667 20.74 2.82 -10.05
N GLU A 668 19.62 3.20 -9.41
CA GLU A 668 18.47 2.32 -9.20
C GLU A 668 17.13 2.92 -9.63
N THR A 669 17.03 4.24 -9.89
CA THR A 669 15.72 4.88 -10.04
C THR A 669 15.45 5.42 -11.43
N ILE A 670 14.19 5.33 -11.85
CA ILE A 670 13.66 5.87 -13.08
C ILE A 670 12.54 6.84 -12.70
N THR A 671 12.53 8.00 -13.32
CA THR A 671 11.44 8.97 -13.22
C THR A 671 10.72 9.09 -14.56
N CYS A 672 9.40 9.22 -14.54
CA CYS A 672 8.61 9.47 -15.75
C CYS A 672 7.30 10.18 -15.40
N ILE A 673 6.58 10.72 -16.39
CA ILE A 673 5.31 11.41 -16.17
C ILE A 673 4.17 10.60 -16.81
N THR A 674 3.12 10.32 -16.05
CA THR A 674 1.93 9.62 -16.56
C THR A 674 1.24 10.42 -17.65
N THR A 675 0.61 9.72 -18.58
CA THR A 675 -0.21 10.31 -19.64
C THR A 675 -1.68 9.99 -19.38
N GLN A 676 -2.58 10.68 -20.11
CA GLN A 676 -4.02 10.48 -19.96
C GLN A 676 -4.40 9.02 -20.28
N SER A 677 -5.12 8.36 -19.38
CA SER A 677 -5.65 7.01 -19.59
C SER A 677 -7.14 7.04 -19.89
N ASN A 678 -7.53 6.45 -21.03
CA ASN A 678 -8.93 6.41 -21.50
C ASN A 678 -9.52 4.99 -21.50
N LYS A 679 -8.79 3.97 -21.03
CA LYS A 679 -9.19 2.55 -21.13
C LYS A 679 -8.93 1.72 -19.89
N ILE A 680 -7.76 1.87 -19.27
CA ILE A 680 -7.32 1.01 -18.17
C ILE A 680 -7.00 1.91 -16.99
N LEU A 681 -7.87 1.90 -15.99
CA LEU A 681 -7.72 2.72 -14.79
C LEU A 681 -6.85 2.05 -13.72
N SER A 682 -6.50 0.77 -13.88
CA SER A 682 -5.71 0.02 -12.91
C SER A 682 -4.81 -0.97 -13.61
N GLY A 683 -3.53 -1.04 -13.24
CA GLY A 683 -2.63 -2.04 -13.78
C GLY A 683 -1.18 -1.91 -13.30
N PRO A 684 -0.33 -2.87 -13.67
CA PRO A 684 1.06 -2.88 -13.25
C PRO A 684 1.88 -1.81 -13.98
N ILE A 685 3.09 -1.60 -13.46
CA ILE A 685 4.13 -0.79 -14.09
C ILE A 685 5.06 -1.74 -14.85
N LEU A 686 5.28 -1.46 -16.13
CA LEU A 686 6.18 -2.21 -16.99
C LEU A 686 7.39 -1.34 -17.32
N VAL A 687 8.58 -1.81 -16.96
CA VAL A 687 9.85 -1.18 -17.33
C VAL A 687 10.49 -2.01 -18.45
N GLU A 688 10.67 -1.40 -19.61
CA GLU A 688 11.30 -2.00 -20.78
C GLU A 688 12.69 -1.39 -21.01
N TYR A 689 13.71 -2.23 -21.00
CA TYR A 689 15.06 -1.92 -21.47
C TYR A 689 15.24 -2.47 -22.87
N SER A 690 15.41 -1.59 -23.85
CA SER A 690 15.48 -1.96 -25.26
C SER A 690 16.80 -1.56 -25.90
N SER A 691 17.31 -2.42 -26.79
CA SER A 691 18.52 -2.27 -27.60
C SER A 691 18.30 -2.89 -28.98
N THR A 692 19.23 -2.68 -29.91
CA THR A 692 19.18 -3.32 -31.25
C THR A 692 19.24 -4.85 -31.20
N GLU A 693 19.81 -5.42 -30.12
CA GLU A 693 20.06 -6.85 -30.01
C GLU A 693 19.14 -7.58 -29.03
N SER A 694 18.57 -6.87 -28.07
CA SER A 694 17.82 -7.46 -26.94
C SER A 694 16.80 -6.51 -26.33
N VAL A 695 15.72 -7.08 -25.79
CA VAL A 695 14.65 -6.37 -25.07
C VAL A 695 14.36 -7.11 -23.77
N LEU A 696 14.40 -6.39 -22.65
CA LEU A 696 14.05 -6.89 -21.33
C LEU A 696 12.86 -6.09 -20.79
N LYS A 697 11.76 -6.76 -20.50
CA LYS A 697 10.60 -6.19 -19.81
C LYS A 697 10.54 -6.70 -18.38
N ILE A 698 10.26 -5.82 -17.43
CA ILE A 698 10.07 -6.13 -16.02
C ILE A 698 8.71 -5.57 -15.61
N GLU A 699 7.85 -6.45 -15.10
CA GLU A 699 6.54 -6.11 -14.56
C GLU A 699 6.60 -5.99 -13.04
N SER A 700 6.08 -4.88 -12.51
CA SER A 700 6.04 -4.64 -11.08
C SER A 700 5.01 -5.52 -10.37
N PRO A 701 5.28 -5.95 -9.12
CA PRO A 701 4.25 -6.56 -8.29
C PRO A 701 3.20 -5.55 -7.81
N GLN A 702 3.56 -4.26 -7.75
CA GLN A 702 2.68 -3.16 -7.35
C GLN A 702 1.75 -2.76 -8.50
N ILE A 703 0.53 -2.35 -8.16
CA ILE A 703 -0.49 -1.89 -9.10
C ILE A 703 -0.67 -0.39 -8.94
N PHE A 704 -0.64 0.33 -10.05
CA PHE A 704 -0.96 1.76 -10.10
C PHE A 704 -2.45 1.95 -10.43
N GLN A 705 -3.08 2.90 -9.75
CA GLN A 705 -4.48 3.24 -9.93
C GLN A 705 -4.65 4.68 -10.45
N PHE A 706 -5.22 4.83 -11.64
CA PHE A 706 -5.73 6.10 -12.12
C PHE A 706 -7.02 6.47 -11.38
N CYS A 707 -7.11 7.73 -11.00
CA CYS A 707 -8.25 8.32 -10.30
C CYS A 707 -9.19 8.98 -11.31
N PRO A 708 -10.48 8.57 -11.33
CA PRO A 708 -11.47 9.22 -12.16
C PRO A 708 -11.66 10.69 -11.76
N ASN A 709 -12.01 11.54 -12.71
CA ASN A 709 -12.29 12.95 -12.43
C ASN A 709 -13.54 13.10 -11.53
N PRO A 710 -13.54 14.03 -10.55
CA PRO A 710 -14.71 14.26 -9.71
C PRO A 710 -15.90 14.78 -10.51
N VAL A 711 -17.10 14.30 -10.21
CA VAL A 711 -18.34 14.65 -10.92
C VAL A 711 -19.36 15.21 -9.94
N LEU A 712 -20.03 16.30 -10.30
CA LEU A 712 -21.11 16.90 -9.49
C LEU A 712 -22.48 16.35 -9.85
N ASP A 713 -23.34 16.20 -8.85
CA ASP A 713 -24.71 15.73 -9.02
C ASP A 713 -25.60 16.77 -9.73
N VAL A 714 -26.40 16.31 -10.71
CA VAL A 714 -27.20 17.17 -11.60
C VAL A 714 -28.44 17.80 -10.90
N ALA A 715 -28.84 17.31 -9.74
CA ALA A 715 -30.11 17.67 -9.10
C ALA A 715 -30.03 18.77 -8.02
N HIS A 716 -28.84 19.31 -7.73
CA HIS A 716 -28.64 20.23 -6.59
C HIS A 716 -28.35 21.67 -7.04
N GLN A 717 -29.24 22.62 -6.69
CA GLN A 717 -29.02 24.06 -6.88
C GLN A 717 -28.21 24.61 -5.72
N LEU A 718 -26.99 25.09 -6.00
CA LEU A 718 -26.13 25.75 -5.02
C LEU A 718 -26.50 27.23 -4.89
N GLY A 719 -26.21 27.83 -3.75
CA GLY A 719 -26.35 29.28 -3.57
C GLY A 719 -25.73 29.77 -2.28
N GLY A 720 -25.61 31.09 -2.17
CA GLY A 720 -25.06 31.78 -1.01
C GLY A 720 -25.42 33.26 -1.05
N ILE A 721 -25.17 33.97 0.06
CA ILE A 721 -25.45 35.40 0.15
C ILE A 721 -24.42 36.23 -0.61
N ALA A 722 -24.77 37.45 -1.03
CA ALA A 722 -23.92 38.32 -1.84
C ALA A 722 -22.55 38.63 -1.20
N SER A 723 -22.52 38.75 0.14
CA SER A 723 -21.29 38.98 0.92
C SER A 723 -20.41 37.74 1.10
N GLY A 724 -20.86 36.56 0.66
CA GLY A 724 -20.10 35.30 0.72
C GLY A 724 -19.91 34.73 2.13
N GLY A 725 -19.10 33.68 2.24
CA GLY A 725 -18.70 33.06 3.52
C GLY A 725 -19.68 32.06 4.14
N THR A 726 -20.85 31.82 3.55
CA THR A 726 -21.81 30.78 4.00
C THR A 726 -21.41 29.38 3.53
N SER A 727 -21.80 28.35 4.28
CA SER A 727 -21.60 26.93 3.96
C SER A 727 -22.44 26.50 2.77
N VAL A 728 -21.80 25.86 1.79
CA VAL A 728 -22.40 25.36 0.56
C VAL A 728 -22.21 23.85 0.50
N PRO A 729 -23.26 23.03 0.72
CA PRO A 729 -23.16 21.58 0.62
C PRO A 729 -22.97 21.18 -0.84
N VAL A 730 -21.90 20.46 -1.14
CA VAL A 730 -21.57 19.99 -2.48
C VAL A 730 -21.73 18.47 -2.54
N ARG A 731 -22.54 18.01 -3.48
CA ARG A 731 -22.79 16.58 -3.75
C ARG A 731 -22.25 16.15 -5.09
N GLY A 732 -21.71 14.94 -5.16
CA GLY A 732 -21.09 14.41 -6.35
C GLY A 732 -20.59 12.97 -6.17
N SER A 733 -19.50 12.64 -6.86
CA SER A 733 -18.81 11.36 -6.79
C SER A 733 -17.30 11.54 -7.00
N HIS A 734 -16.51 10.58 -6.52
CA HIS A 734 -15.05 10.54 -6.61
C HIS A 734 -14.36 11.68 -5.82
N PHE A 735 -14.84 11.97 -4.61
CA PHE A 735 -14.20 12.92 -3.70
C PHE A 735 -13.18 12.28 -2.73
N ALA A 736 -13.28 10.97 -2.45
CA ALA A 736 -12.52 10.35 -1.37
C ALA A 736 -11.58 9.22 -1.84
N GLU A 737 -12.06 8.22 -2.57
CA GLU A 737 -11.23 7.07 -3.01
C GLU A 737 -11.35 6.87 -4.52
N PRO A 738 -10.26 6.53 -5.24
CA PRO A 738 -8.90 6.20 -4.79
C PRO A 738 -7.95 7.41 -4.65
N CYS A 739 -8.42 8.63 -4.96
CA CYS A 739 -7.69 9.88 -4.70
C CYS A 739 -8.53 10.81 -3.81
N VAL A 740 -8.04 11.07 -2.60
CA VAL A 740 -8.69 12.01 -1.68
C VAL A 740 -8.45 13.43 -2.19
N VAL A 741 -9.49 14.23 -2.36
CA VAL A 741 -9.36 15.67 -2.64
C VAL A 741 -8.59 16.36 -1.50
N SER A 742 -7.43 16.98 -1.75
CA SER A 742 -6.70 17.75 -0.71
C SER A 742 -7.31 19.11 -0.48
N SER A 743 -7.61 19.80 -1.57
CA SER A 743 -8.18 21.13 -1.50
C SER A 743 -9.10 21.29 -2.68
N ALA A 744 -10.29 21.77 -2.39
CA ALA A 744 -11.24 22.24 -3.38
C ALA A 744 -11.53 23.71 -3.09
N ARG A 745 -11.72 24.50 -4.13
CA ARG A 745 -12.13 25.90 -4.02
C ARG A 745 -13.30 26.15 -4.95
N LEU A 746 -14.43 26.58 -4.37
CA LEU A 746 -15.61 26.97 -5.11
C LEU A 746 -15.36 28.32 -5.79
N TYR A 747 -15.72 28.41 -7.07
CA TYR A 747 -15.70 29.66 -7.82
C TYR A 747 -17.03 29.87 -8.55
N VAL A 748 -17.34 31.13 -8.83
CA VAL A 748 -18.46 31.55 -9.69
C VAL A 748 -17.93 32.43 -10.82
N ASP A 749 -18.50 32.29 -12.01
CA ASP A 749 -18.21 33.14 -13.15
C ASP A 749 -19.30 34.22 -13.24
N MET A 750 -18.89 35.49 -13.17
CA MET A 750 -19.75 36.67 -13.29
C MET A 750 -20.26 36.85 -14.74
N PRO A 751 -21.33 37.66 -14.97
CA PRO A 751 -21.83 37.91 -16.32
C PRO A 751 -20.78 38.46 -17.31
N ASP A 752 -19.74 39.14 -16.81
CA ASP A 752 -18.61 39.65 -17.58
C ASP A 752 -17.46 38.63 -17.78
N ASP A 753 -17.73 37.32 -17.56
CA ASP A 753 -16.74 36.22 -17.57
C ASP A 753 -15.59 36.34 -16.55
N ILE A 754 -15.73 37.22 -15.55
CA ILE A 754 -14.77 37.33 -14.44
C ILE A 754 -15.04 36.20 -13.44
N ARG A 755 -14.01 35.39 -13.17
CA ARG A 755 -14.07 34.32 -12.16
C ARG A 755 -13.75 34.82 -10.76
N ILE A 756 -14.68 34.63 -9.83
CA ILE A 756 -14.53 34.97 -8.41
C ILE A 756 -14.42 33.68 -7.60
N TYR A 757 -13.36 33.58 -6.79
CA TYR A 757 -13.11 32.43 -5.92
C TYR A 757 -13.58 32.70 -4.48
N SER A 758 -13.98 31.64 -3.77
CA SER A 758 -14.24 31.69 -2.33
C SER A 758 -12.99 32.10 -1.54
N ASP A 759 -13.11 32.89 -0.47
CA ASP A 759 -11.97 33.30 0.36
C ASP A 759 -11.27 32.13 1.07
N SER A 760 -11.99 31.02 1.27
CA SER A 760 -11.43 29.80 1.86
C SER A 760 -11.65 28.57 0.97
N TYR A 761 -10.85 27.54 1.22
CA TYR A 761 -11.04 26.21 0.67
C TYR A 761 -12.29 25.54 1.26
N CYS A 762 -12.77 24.52 0.56
CA CYS A 762 -13.77 23.60 1.07
C CYS A 762 -13.18 22.75 2.20
N ASP A 763 -14.06 22.30 3.09
CA ASP A 763 -13.72 21.34 4.13
C ASP A 763 -13.35 19.99 3.48
N PRO A 764 -12.49 19.18 4.13
CA PRO A 764 -12.17 17.85 3.64
C PRO A 764 -13.45 17.04 3.35
N PRO A 765 -13.50 16.24 2.27
CA PRO A 765 -14.67 15.43 1.96
C PRO A 765 -15.07 14.53 3.13
N VAL A 766 -16.36 14.51 3.45
CA VAL A 766 -16.89 13.65 4.52
C VAL A 766 -16.96 12.20 4.04
N ASN A 767 -17.27 12.01 2.76
CA ASN A 767 -17.28 10.73 2.06
C ASN A 767 -17.08 10.97 0.56
N ASP A 768 -17.10 9.90 -0.26
CA ASP A 768 -16.86 9.98 -1.70
C ASP A 768 -17.86 10.85 -2.49
N THR A 769 -19.00 11.17 -1.87
CA THR A 769 -20.12 11.87 -2.52
C THR A 769 -20.45 13.23 -1.92
N TYR A 770 -19.80 13.63 -0.83
CA TYR A 770 -20.19 14.81 -0.07
C TYR A 770 -19.00 15.60 0.49
N MET A 771 -18.99 16.90 0.25
CA MET A 771 -18.10 17.87 0.88
C MET A 771 -18.81 19.21 1.12
N VAL A 772 -18.26 20.07 1.97
CA VAL A 772 -18.83 21.40 2.25
C VAL A 772 -17.85 22.48 1.82
N CYS A 773 -18.31 23.43 1.01
CA CYS A 773 -17.52 24.57 0.55
C CYS A 773 -17.99 25.88 1.18
N ARG A 774 -17.24 26.95 1.03
CA ARG A 774 -17.70 28.31 1.36
C ARG A 774 -18.09 29.07 0.09
N SER A 775 -19.13 29.89 0.17
CA SER A 775 -19.61 30.70 -0.95
C SER A 775 -18.68 31.90 -1.21
N PRO A 776 -18.37 32.23 -2.48
CA PRO A 776 -17.60 33.42 -2.83
C PRO A 776 -18.35 34.72 -2.54
N LYS A 777 -17.59 35.79 -2.24
CA LYS A 777 -18.12 37.15 -2.13
C LYS A 777 -18.29 37.75 -3.52
N VAL A 778 -19.55 37.95 -3.93
CA VAL A 778 -19.89 38.45 -5.27
C VAL A 778 -20.33 39.92 -5.27
N ASN A 779 -20.51 40.51 -4.10
CA ASN A 779 -20.74 41.95 -3.96
C ASN A 779 -19.42 42.70 -4.21
N VAL A 780 -19.21 43.12 -5.46
CA VAL A 780 -18.07 43.95 -5.87
C VAL A 780 -18.51 45.41 -5.76
N ASP A 781 -17.76 46.22 -5.01
CA ASP A 781 -17.92 47.68 -4.99
C ASP A 781 -17.52 48.25 -6.37
N SER A 782 -18.38 48.13 -7.38
CA SER A 782 -18.14 48.69 -8.70
C SER A 782 -18.37 50.21 -8.65
N VAL A 783 -17.38 50.94 -9.14
CA VAL A 783 -17.39 52.41 -9.27
C VAL A 783 -18.43 52.89 -10.31
N ASP A 784 -19.00 51.98 -11.10
CA ASP A 784 -20.19 52.21 -11.93
C ASP A 784 -21.38 51.43 -11.37
N GLY A 785 -22.37 52.15 -10.86
CA GLY A 785 -23.47 51.63 -10.05
C GLY A 785 -24.66 51.10 -10.83
N ASP A 786 -24.51 50.01 -11.59
CA ASP A 786 -25.68 49.31 -12.13
C ASP A 786 -25.40 47.84 -12.52
N THR A 787 -25.33 46.93 -11.54
CA THR A 787 -25.66 45.50 -11.71
C THR A 787 -25.59 44.78 -10.36
N SER A 788 -26.67 44.85 -9.58
CA SER A 788 -26.82 43.94 -8.44
C SER A 788 -26.99 42.51 -8.97
N VAL A 789 -26.02 41.64 -8.68
CA VAL A 789 -26.10 40.20 -9.03
C VAL A 789 -27.02 39.40 -8.10
N VAL A 790 -27.62 40.06 -7.11
CA VAL A 790 -28.62 39.47 -6.21
C VAL A 790 -29.83 39.00 -7.01
N GLY A 791 -30.22 37.73 -6.81
CA GLY A 791 -31.31 37.08 -7.55
C GLY A 791 -30.92 36.48 -8.91
N GLN A 792 -29.64 36.53 -9.29
CA GLN A 792 -29.15 35.93 -10.53
C GLN A 792 -28.68 34.48 -10.34
N LEU A 793 -28.60 33.77 -11.47
CA LEU A 793 -28.10 32.39 -11.61
C LEU A 793 -26.76 32.42 -12.35
N LEU A 794 -25.67 32.29 -11.60
CA LEU A 794 -24.29 32.36 -12.12
C LEU A 794 -23.76 30.98 -12.49
N ASN A 795 -22.79 30.89 -13.40
CA ASN A 795 -22.08 29.64 -13.61
C ASN A 795 -21.12 29.42 -12.44
N PHE A 796 -20.89 28.17 -12.05
CA PHE A 796 -19.93 27.85 -11.00
C PHE A 796 -19.14 26.60 -11.37
N GLY A 797 -18.04 26.40 -10.65
CA GLY A 797 -17.31 25.15 -10.67
C GLY A 797 -16.42 25.04 -9.45
N LEU A 798 -15.67 23.94 -9.42
CA LEU A 798 -14.70 23.67 -8.40
C LEU A 798 -13.32 23.62 -9.03
N GLU A 799 -12.38 24.31 -8.42
CA GLU A 799 -10.97 24.07 -8.63
C GLU A 799 -10.51 23.05 -7.59
N ILE A 800 -10.21 21.84 -8.06
CA ILE A 800 -9.84 20.72 -7.20
C ILE A 800 -8.35 20.42 -7.38
N THR A 801 -7.68 20.20 -6.26
CA THR A 801 -6.38 19.54 -6.18
C THR A 801 -6.54 18.25 -5.40
N PHE A 802 -5.94 17.18 -5.91
CA PHE A 802 -5.86 15.92 -5.17
C PHE A 802 -4.74 15.96 -4.17
N SER A 803 -4.99 15.34 -3.01
CA SER A 803 -4.00 15.28 -1.96
C SER A 803 -2.79 14.55 -2.41
N LYS A 804 -1.66 15.03 -1.92
CA LYS A 804 -0.47 14.23 -1.91
C LYS A 804 0.21 14.32 -0.58
N GLU A 805 0.87 13.22 -0.29
CA GLU A 805 2.04 13.25 0.56
C GLU A 805 3.31 13.68 -0.20
N ASP A 806 3.33 13.95 -1.53
CA ASP A 806 4.58 14.37 -2.25
C ASP A 806 4.54 15.00 -3.69
N PHE A 807 3.62 15.94 -4.02
CA PHE A 807 3.49 16.75 -5.28
C PHE A 807 4.82 17.44 -5.55
N SER A 808 5.80 16.82 -6.23
CA SER A 808 7.00 17.48 -6.72
C SER A 808 6.62 18.87 -7.27
N LEU A 809 7.22 19.91 -6.67
CA LEU A 809 6.83 21.31 -6.81
C LEU A 809 6.34 21.68 -8.23
N ASN A 810 5.16 22.30 -8.27
CA ASN A 810 4.57 23.12 -9.36
C ASN A 810 3.52 22.50 -10.28
N GLN A 811 2.94 21.33 -10.00
CA GLN A 811 1.82 20.83 -10.80
C GLN A 811 0.64 20.35 -9.94
N SER A 812 -0.04 21.30 -9.28
CA SER A 812 -1.46 21.15 -8.97
C SER A 812 -2.22 21.19 -10.29
N LEU A 813 -2.62 20.03 -10.81
CA LEU A 813 -3.56 19.96 -11.93
C LEU A 813 -4.93 20.38 -11.40
N SER A 814 -5.26 21.67 -11.55
CA SER A 814 -6.59 22.21 -11.31
C SER A 814 -7.58 21.50 -12.24
N ILE A 815 -8.33 20.54 -11.72
CA ILE A 815 -9.44 19.94 -12.48
C ILE A 815 -10.62 20.88 -12.30
N VAL A 816 -11.06 21.46 -13.42
CA VAL A 816 -12.24 22.32 -13.46
C VAL A 816 -13.46 21.45 -13.71
N VAL A 817 -14.21 21.14 -12.65
CA VAL A 817 -15.46 20.40 -12.79
C VAL A 817 -16.57 21.36 -13.23
N ARG A 818 -16.95 21.30 -14.51
CA ARG A 818 -18.16 21.96 -15.03
C ARG A 818 -19.28 20.93 -15.10
N GLY A 819 -20.33 21.12 -14.31
CA GLY A 819 -21.55 20.32 -14.43
C GLY A 819 -22.40 20.74 -15.64
N PRO A 820 -23.30 19.89 -16.14
CA PRO A 820 -24.26 20.29 -17.16
C PRO A 820 -25.32 21.20 -16.54
N SER A 821 -25.50 22.41 -17.09
CA SER A 821 -26.60 23.34 -16.80
C SER A 821 -26.79 23.83 -15.35
N LEU A 822 -25.84 23.56 -14.45
CA LEU A 822 -25.91 23.98 -13.04
C LEU A 822 -25.67 25.49 -12.89
N ARG A 823 -26.42 26.12 -11.98
CA ARG A 823 -26.32 27.56 -11.69
C ARG A 823 -26.24 27.80 -10.19
N PHE A 824 -25.41 28.75 -9.79
CA PHE A 824 -25.27 29.24 -8.43
C PHE A 824 -26.20 30.42 -8.21
N TYR A 825 -27.11 30.33 -7.25
CA TYR A 825 -28.07 31.39 -6.96
C TYR A 825 -27.54 32.34 -5.88
N VAL A 826 -27.60 33.65 -6.16
CA VAL A 826 -27.13 34.68 -5.22
C VAL A 826 -28.31 35.21 -4.40
N TYR A 827 -28.31 34.91 -3.10
CA TYR A 827 -29.30 35.42 -2.16
C TYR A 827 -28.94 36.84 -1.68
N PRO A 828 -29.93 37.67 -1.33
CA PRO A 828 -29.68 38.96 -0.68
C PRO A 828 -29.01 38.76 0.67
N ASP A 829 -28.17 39.72 1.07
CA ASP A 829 -27.58 39.69 2.40
C ASP A 829 -28.65 39.82 3.50
N PRO A 830 -28.48 39.10 4.62
CA PRO A 830 -29.37 39.19 5.78
C PRO A 830 -29.32 40.57 6.41
N VAL A 831 -30.44 41.01 6.98
CA VAL A 831 -30.49 42.25 7.77
C VAL A 831 -31.09 41.94 9.14
N LEU A 832 -30.34 42.23 10.20
CA LEU A 832 -30.80 42.09 11.59
C LEU A 832 -31.33 43.42 12.10
N LEU A 833 -32.50 43.40 12.74
CA LEU A 833 -33.18 44.61 13.20
C LEU A 833 -32.98 44.81 14.71
N ASP A 834 -33.45 43.88 15.52
CA ASP A 834 -33.39 43.91 16.98
C ASP A 834 -33.48 42.50 17.57
N PHE A 835 -33.37 42.38 18.90
CA PHE A 835 -33.58 41.11 19.58
C PHE A 835 -34.44 41.25 20.85
N LYS A 836 -35.13 40.16 21.22
CA LYS A 836 -35.87 40.02 22.47
C LYS A 836 -35.41 38.77 23.23
N ILE A 837 -35.67 38.73 24.53
CA ILE A 837 -35.45 37.55 25.36
C ILE A 837 -36.83 36.97 25.67
N ASP A 838 -37.03 35.69 25.38
CA ASP A 838 -38.31 35.02 25.66
C ASP A 838 -38.42 34.58 27.13
N GLU A 839 -39.59 34.04 27.50
CA GLU A 839 -39.88 33.61 28.88
C GLU A 839 -38.97 32.47 29.36
N SER A 840 -38.37 31.70 28.44
CA SER A 840 -37.39 30.65 28.72
C SER A 840 -35.96 31.16 28.88
N GLY A 841 -35.70 32.45 28.60
CA GLY A 841 -34.37 33.03 28.65
C GLY A 841 -33.56 32.89 27.35
N SER A 842 -34.18 32.43 26.26
CA SER A 842 -33.56 32.32 24.94
C SER A 842 -33.58 33.67 24.23
N ILE A 843 -32.56 33.92 23.41
CA ILE A 843 -32.42 35.15 22.63
C ILE A 843 -33.06 34.93 21.26
N VAL A 844 -34.08 35.72 20.95
CA VAL A 844 -34.77 35.72 19.65
C VAL A 844 -34.37 36.99 18.91
N ILE A 845 -33.56 36.84 17.86
CA ILE A 845 -33.14 37.95 17.00
C ILE A 845 -34.09 38.03 15.81
N ILE A 846 -34.60 39.22 15.50
CA ILE A 846 -35.53 39.48 14.42
C ILE A 846 -34.77 40.12 13.26
N GLY A 847 -35.03 39.65 12.05
CA GLY A 847 -34.37 40.12 10.84
C GLY A 847 -35.14 39.76 9.58
N VAL A 848 -34.51 39.97 8.43
CA VAL A 848 -35.02 39.57 7.11
C VAL A 848 -33.93 38.84 6.33
N HIS A 849 -34.36 37.98 5.41
CA HIS A 849 -33.49 37.13 4.58
C HIS A 849 -32.61 36.13 5.36
N LEU A 850 -33.10 35.64 6.50
CA LEU A 850 -32.34 34.70 7.34
C LEU A 850 -32.48 33.23 6.90
N GLN A 851 -33.49 32.89 6.10
CA GLN A 851 -33.79 31.49 5.69
C GLN A 851 -32.71 30.79 4.86
N HIS A 852 -31.71 31.50 4.37
CA HIS A 852 -30.66 30.96 3.49
C HIS A 852 -29.32 30.78 4.22
N ILE A 853 -29.30 30.94 5.54
CA ILE A 853 -28.11 30.84 6.38
C ILE A 853 -28.27 29.62 7.28
N GLN A 854 -27.27 28.76 7.31
CA GLN A 854 -27.27 27.59 8.17
C GLN A 854 -26.89 27.97 9.62
N PRO A 855 -27.44 27.31 10.65
CA PRO A 855 -27.12 27.61 12.05
C PRO A 855 -25.62 27.59 12.36
N GLU A 856 -24.85 26.68 11.73
CA GLU A 856 -23.40 26.55 11.89
C GLU A 856 -22.59 27.76 11.37
N ASP A 857 -23.18 28.60 10.51
CA ASP A 857 -22.55 29.82 9.99
C ASP A 857 -22.83 31.05 10.87
N ILE A 858 -23.51 30.89 12.02
CA ILE A 858 -23.94 31.99 12.87
C ILE A 858 -23.21 31.94 14.21
N VAL A 859 -22.45 32.99 14.51
CA VAL A 859 -21.77 33.15 15.80
C VAL A 859 -22.33 34.37 16.52
N ILE A 860 -22.94 34.15 17.69
CA ILE A 860 -23.52 35.21 18.51
C ILE A 860 -22.69 35.38 19.77
N ARG A 861 -22.22 36.61 20.01
CA ARG A 861 -21.42 36.99 21.17
C ARG A 861 -22.08 38.13 21.94
N VAL A 862 -22.06 38.04 23.26
CA VAL A 862 -22.48 39.15 24.12
C VAL A 862 -21.30 40.10 24.31
N MET A 863 -21.48 41.38 24.02
CA MET A 863 -20.38 42.37 24.05
C MET A 863 -19.82 42.58 25.46
N ASP A 864 -20.67 42.50 26.49
CA ASP A 864 -20.28 42.64 27.90
C ASP A 864 -19.61 41.38 28.49
N SER A 865 -19.53 40.29 27.71
CA SER A 865 -18.94 39.01 28.12
C SER A 865 -18.43 38.24 26.90
N PRO A 866 -17.28 38.63 26.31
CA PRO A 866 -16.82 38.13 25.01
C PRO A 866 -16.49 36.62 24.97
N SER A 867 -16.35 35.98 26.14
CA SER A 867 -16.20 34.53 26.32
C SER A 867 -17.53 33.77 26.29
N SER A 868 -18.67 34.46 26.36
CA SER A 868 -19.99 33.86 26.27
C SER A 868 -20.42 33.73 24.79
N VAL A 869 -20.68 32.50 24.38
CA VAL A 869 -21.21 32.16 23.05
C VAL A 869 -22.62 31.64 23.25
N CYS A 870 -23.52 32.06 22.36
CA CYS A 870 -24.89 31.59 22.33
C CYS A 870 -25.02 30.57 21.19
N LEU A 871 -25.59 29.39 21.49
CA LEU A 871 -25.77 28.30 20.53
C LEU A 871 -27.08 28.50 19.76
N VAL A 872 -26.97 28.68 18.44
CA VAL A 872 -28.13 28.87 17.57
C VAL A 872 -28.85 27.54 17.39
N VAL A 873 -30.10 27.48 17.85
CA VAL A 873 -30.93 26.25 17.81
C VAL A 873 -31.90 26.23 16.64
N SER A 874 -32.26 27.40 16.10
CA SER A 874 -33.19 27.51 14.99
C SER A 874 -33.00 28.81 14.21
N VAL A 875 -33.06 28.72 12.88
CA VAL A 875 -33.10 29.87 11.97
C VAL A 875 -34.34 29.72 11.10
N ILE A 876 -35.22 30.72 11.12
CA ILE A 876 -36.39 30.82 10.26
C ILE A 876 -36.33 32.11 9.43
N ARG A 877 -37.32 32.34 8.57
CA ARG A 877 -37.27 33.40 7.54
C ARG A 877 -36.99 34.80 8.08
N ASP A 878 -37.56 35.12 9.23
CA ASP A 878 -37.59 36.45 9.82
C ASP A 878 -37.04 36.50 11.25
N SER A 879 -36.55 35.37 11.77
CA SER A 879 -35.94 35.34 13.08
C SER A 879 -35.00 34.15 13.26
N LEU A 880 -34.08 34.27 14.21
CA LEU A 880 -33.25 33.17 14.70
C LEU A 880 -33.32 33.10 16.22
N VAL A 881 -33.22 31.90 16.75
CA VAL A 881 -33.33 31.60 18.18
C VAL A 881 -32.04 30.99 18.65
N CYS A 882 -31.58 31.47 19.80
CA CYS A 882 -30.31 31.09 20.35
C CYS A 882 -30.39 30.85 21.86
N GLU A 883 -29.80 29.76 22.32
CA GLU A 883 -29.73 29.35 23.72
C GLU A 883 -28.34 29.70 24.30
N PRO A 884 -28.27 30.58 25.31
CA PRO A 884 -26.99 30.98 25.88
C PRO A 884 -26.42 29.90 26.81
N ASN A 885 -25.10 29.68 26.75
CA ASN A 885 -24.41 28.66 27.57
C ASN A 885 -24.18 29.08 29.04
N MET A 886 -24.84 30.14 29.52
CA MET A 886 -24.75 30.66 30.90
C MET A 886 -25.98 31.51 31.26
N SER A 887 -26.28 31.68 32.56
CA SER A 887 -27.37 32.53 33.05
C SER A 887 -27.12 34.00 32.70
N VAL A 888 -27.77 34.50 31.65
CA VAL A 888 -27.50 35.82 31.09
C VAL A 888 -28.08 36.93 31.99
N ILE A 889 -27.21 37.83 32.49
CA ILE A 889 -27.60 39.17 32.94
C ILE A 889 -28.01 39.96 31.68
N VAL A 890 -29.16 40.63 31.71
CA VAL A 890 -29.80 41.31 30.56
C VAL A 890 -28.78 42.11 29.72
N PRO A 891 -28.37 41.64 28.53
CA PRO A 891 -27.47 42.39 27.67
C PRO A 891 -28.26 43.43 26.89
N GLN A 892 -27.69 44.64 26.75
CA GLN A 892 -28.29 45.69 25.92
C GLN A 892 -27.86 45.57 24.44
N LEU A 893 -26.74 44.88 24.18
CA LEU A 893 -26.11 44.79 22.87
C LEU A 893 -25.51 43.39 22.64
N ILE A 894 -25.73 42.83 21.45
CA ILE A 894 -25.10 41.58 21.00
C ILE A 894 -24.39 41.81 19.66
N SER A 895 -23.30 41.08 19.45
CA SER A 895 -22.60 40.99 18.18
C SER A 895 -22.98 39.68 17.50
N VAL A 896 -23.45 39.76 16.26
CA VAL A 896 -23.84 38.60 15.45
C VAL A 896 -22.96 38.58 14.21
N THR A 897 -22.19 37.51 14.07
CA THR A 897 -21.40 37.24 12.87
C THR A 897 -22.13 36.19 12.03
N LEU A 898 -22.39 36.50 10.76
CA LEU A 898 -23.00 35.60 9.78
C LEU A 898 -21.95 35.26 8.70
N GLY A 899 -21.69 33.97 8.51
CA GLY A 899 -20.57 33.49 7.69
C GLY A 899 -19.22 33.95 8.27
N ASN A 900 -18.33 34.41 7.40
CA ASN A 900 -16.96 34.82 7.78
C ASN A 900 -16.73 36.34 7.74
N SER A 901 -17.71 37.14 7.30
CA SER A 901 -17.48 38.55 6.93
C SER A 901 -18.55 39.54 7.42
N LEU A 902 -19.82 39.12 7.55
CA LEU A 902 -20.89 40.01 7.98
C LEU A 902 -20.98 40.07 9.50
N VAL A 903 -20.70 41.24 10.07
CA VAL A 903 -20.79 41.48 11.52
C VAL A 903 -21.85 42.54 11.78
N PHE A 904 -22.85 42.18 12.59
CA PHE A 904 -23.92 43.05 13.02
C PHE A 904 -23.84 43.32 14.51
N THR A 905 -24.14 44.56 14.88
CA THR A 905 -24.34 44.96 16.27
C THR A 905 -25.83 45.19 16.46
N VAL A 906 -26.49 44.34 17.25
CA VAL A 906 -27.95 44.33 17.41
C VAL A 906 -28.34 44.75 18.82
N ILE A 907 -29.34 45.63 18.93
CA ILE A 907 -29.79 46.22 20.20
C ILE A 907 -31.05 45.49 20.71
N LYS A 908 -31.18 45.39 22.04
CA LYS A 908 -32.35 44.80 22.68
C LYS A 908 -33.59 45.67 22.44
N ARG A 909 -34.70 45.05 22.00
CA ARG A 909 -36.01 45.71 21.93
C ARG A 909 -36.50 46.04 23.35
N ASN A 910 -36.76 47.32 23.62
CA ASN A 910 -37.40 47.75 24.87
C ASN A 910 -38.92 47.49 24.77
N ASP A 911 -39.42 46.51 25.51
CA ASP A 911 -40.86 46.38 25.74
C ASP A 911 -41.28 47.44 26.77
N ASP A 912 -41.69 48.60 26.28
CA ASP A 912 -42.47 49.55 27.07
C ASP A 912 -43.66 50.09 26.24
N PRO A 913 -44.76 49.32 26.07
CA PRO A 913 -45.94 49.76 25.33
C PRO A 913 -46.90 50.63 26.16
N SER A 914 -46.53 51.12 27.36
CA SER A 914 -47.46 51.83 28.24
C SER A 914 -46.86 53.05 28.92
N LYS A 915 -46.55 54.08 28.12
CA LYS A 915 -46.57 55.48 28.58
C LYS A 915 -46.80 56.46 27.44
N LEU A 916 -47.80 56.18 26.59
CA LEU A 916 -48.43 57.26 25.82
C LEU A 916 -49.32 58.05 26.79
N ASN A 917 -48.81 59.21 27.21
CA ASN A 917 -49.45 60.15 28.11
C ASN A 917 -50.91 60.42 27.66
N GLY A 918 -51.90 60.12 28.52
CA GLY A 918 -53.34 60.15 28.20
C GLY A 918 -53.88 61.48 27.66
N TRP A 919 -53.08 62.55 27.68
CA TRP A 919 -53.41 63.82 27.05
C TRP A 919 -53.33 63.77 25.50
N PHE A 920 -52.46 62.92 24.92
CA PHE A 920 -52.33 62.81 23.46
C PHE A 920 -53.57 62.16 22.80
N LEU A 921 -54.20 61.18 23.46
CA LEU A 921 -55.44 60.56 22.98
C LEU A 921 -56.63 61.53 23.05
N MET A 922 -56.65 62.44 24.03
CA MET A 922 -57.65 63.51 24.11
C MET A 922 -57.47 64.55 22.99
N ILE A 923 -56.22 64.86 22.62
CA ILE A 923 -55.93 65.79 21.51
C ILE A 923 -56.33 65.16 20.16
N ILE A 924 -56.03 63.87 19.94
CA ILE A 924 -56.42 63.16 18.71
C ILE A 924 -57.95 63.03 18.61
N ALA A 925 -58.64 62.79 19.72
CA ALA A 925 -60.11 62.77 19.75
C ALA A 925 -60.72 64.16 19.44
N MET A 926 -60.13 65.24 19.96
CA MET A 926 -60.61 66.60 19.68
C MET A 926 -60.35 67.02 18.24
N ILE A 927 -59.20 66.64 17.65
CA ILE A 927 -58.85 66.92 16.25
C ILE A 927 -59.75 66.12 15.30
N THR A 928 -60.03 64.85 15.60
CA THR A 928 -60.91 64.01 14.78
C THR A 928 -62.35 64.48 14.80
N VAL A 929 -62.87 64.93 15.95
CA VAL A 929 -64.20 65.58 16.04
C VAL A 929 -64.24 66.89 15.25
N LEU A 930 -63.19 67.72 15.32
CA LEU A 930 -63.12 68.98 14.57
C LEU A 930 -63.10 68.75 13.05
N VAL A 931 -62.35 67.75 12.59
CA VAL A 931 -62.28 67.35 11.17
C VAL A 931 -63.61 66.80 10.69
N PHE A 932 -64.32 66.00 11.51
CA PHE A 932 -65.64 65.49 11.18
C PHE A 932 -66.70 66.59 11.08
N VAL A 933 -66.66 67.59 11.98
CA VAL A 933 -67.57 68.75 11.94
C VAL A 933 -67.27 69.63 10.72
N CYS A 934 -66.00 69.85 10.37
CA CYS A 934 -65.60 70.57 9.16
C CYS A 934 -65.98 69.84 7.87
N ALA A 935 -65.87 68.50 7.84
CA ALA A 935 -66.27 67.68 6.70
C ALA A 935 -67.80 67.66 6.52
N LEU A 936 -68.57 67.60 7.60
CA LEU A 936 -70.05 67.71 7.57
C LEU A 936 -70.51 69.12 7.13
N ALA A 937 -69.83 70.18 7.57
CA ALA A 937 -70.10 71.55 7.12
C ALA A 937 -69.77 71.76 5.64
N CYS A 938 -68.70 71.15 5.13
CA CYS A 938 -68.35 71.17 3.70
C CYS A 938 -69.33 70.35 2.85
N CYS A 939 -69.74 69.17 3.32
CA CYS A 939 -70.70 68.33 2.60
C CYS A 939 -72.11 68.94 2.53
N LEU A 940 -72.52 69.70 3.56
CA LEU A 940 -73.79 70.45 3.54
C LEU A 940 -73.74 71.70 2.63
N ARG A 941 -72.55 72.22 2.31
CA ARG A 941 -72.38 73.32 1.34
C ARG A 941 -72.30 72.87 -0.13
N ILE A 942 -71.86 71.63 -0.40
CA ILE A 942 -71.65 71.12 -1.76
C ILE A 942 -72.92 70.50 -2.37
N LYS A 943 -73.96 70.20 -1.58
CA LYS A 943 -75.22 69.62 -2.07
C LYS A 943 -76.20 70.63 -2.71
N HIS A 944 -75.79 71.86 -3.01
CA HIS A 944 -76.69 72.88 -3.58
C HIS A 944 -76.31 73.43 -4.97
N GLN A 945 -75.26 72.93 -5.63
CA GLN A 945 -74.90 73.40 -6.98
C GLN A 945 -74.37 72.27 -7.90
N GLU A 946 -75.27 71.36 -8.28
CA GLU A 946 -75.18 70.70 -9.59
C GLU A 946 -76.45 71.03 -10.38
N ASN A 947 -76.33 71.92 -11.36
CA ASN A 947 -77.19 71.90 -12.53
C ASN A 947 -76.48 72.61 -13.71
N VAL A 948 -76.45 71.91 -14.86
CA VAL A 948 -76.38 72.39 -16.26
C VAL A 948 -75.03 72.36 -17.02
N SER A 949 -74.97 71.42 -17.99
CA SER A 949 -74.49 71.53 -19.41
C SER A 949 -72.97 71.53 -19.72
N GLU A 950 -72.42 71.08 -20.86
CA GLU A 950 -72.69 70.11 -21.96
C GLU A 950 -71.49 70.26 -22.96
N ASN A 951 -71.05 69.16 -23.62
CA ASN A 951 -70.61 69.05 -25.05
C ASN A 951 -69.22 69.52 -25.65
N ILE A 952 -68.61 68.59 -26.42
CA ILE A 952 -68.08 68.67 -27.83
C ILE A 952 -66.55 68.57 -28.20
N ARG A 953 -66.26 67.50 -28.99
CA ARG A 953 -65.36 67.27 -30.20
C ARG A 953 -63.84 66.94 -30.17
N HIS A 954 -63.54 65.91 -30.99
CA HIS A 954 -62.30 65.31 -31.60
C HIS A 954 -61.81 66.05 -32.89
N PRO A 955 -60.80 65.61 -33.73
CA PRO A 955 -59.57 64.75 -33.64
C PRO A 955 -58.37 65.36 -34.51
N PRO A 956 -57.45 64.69 -35.30
CA PRO A 956 -56.88 63.29 -35.40
C PRO A 956 -55.33 63.14 -35.69
N GLU A 957 -54.88 61.87 -35.88
CA GLU A 957 -53.72 61.30 -36.68
C GLU A 957 -52.27 61.39 -36.12
N VAL A 958 -51.33 60.41 -36.21
CA VAL A 958 -50.87 59.51 -37.30
C VAL A 958 -50.23 58.19 -36.75
N SER A 959 -50.27 57.14 -37.57
CA SER A 959 -49.73 55.76 -37.47
C SER A 959 -48.26 55.55 -37.89
N THR A 960 -47.61 54.46 -37.43
CA THR A 960 -46.83 53.54 -38.31
C THR A 960 -46.71 52.13 -37.71
N SER A 961 -46.66 51.16 -38.62
CA SER A 961 -46.80 49.69 -38.47
C SER A 961 -45.52 48.93 -38.87
N THR A 962 -45.38 47.68 -38.39
CA THR A 962 -44.87 46.45 -39.09
C THR A 962 -44.95 45.29 -38.07
N GLN A 963 -45.79 44.24 -38.15
CA GLN A 963 -45.77 43.00 -38.99
C GLN A 963 -44.39 42.32 -39.05
N ASP A 964 -44.16 41.01 -38.88
CA ASP A 964 -44.96 39.77 -39.00
C ASP A 964 -44.07 38.57 -38.45
N ILE A 965 -44.61 37.54 -37.76
CA ILE A 965 -44.89 36.13 -38.20
C ILE A 965 -43.90 35.00 -37.75
N TYR A 966 -44.51 33.99 -37.10
CA TYR A 966 -44.32 32.51 -37.03
C TYR A 966 -43.10 31.77 -36.40
N GLU A 967 -43.42 31.03 -35.32
CA GLU A 967 -43.47 29.55 -35.16
C GLU A 967 -42.40 28.57 -35.73
N HIS A 968 -42.02 27.62 -34.84
CA HIS A 968 -41.78 26.17 -35.04
C HIS A 968 -40.36 25.56 -35.30
N THR A 969 -39.97 24.71 -34.32
CA THR A 969 -39.31 23.36 -34.40
C THR A 969 -37.83 23.13 -34.76
N ALA A 970 -37.19 22.38 -33.85
CA ALA A 970 -36.32 21.21 -34.01
C ALA A 970 -34.95 21.31 -34.73
N LEU A 971 -33.88 21.19 -33.94
CA LEU A 971 -32.89 20.08 -34.00
C LEU A 971 -32.04 20.05 -32.73
#